data_AF-A0A955J1Z5-F1
#
_entry.id   AF-A0A955J1Z5-F1
#
_cell.length_a   1.000
_cell.length_b   1.000
_cell.length_c   1.000
_cell.angle_alpha   90.00
_cell.angle_beta   90.00
_cell.angle_gamma   90.00
#
_symmetry.space_group_name_H-M   'P 1'
#
loop_
_entity.id
_entity.type
_entity.pdbx_description
1 polymer ?
#
loop_
_entity_poly.entity_id
_entity_poly.type
_entity_poly.pdbx_seq_one_letter_code
_entity_poly.pdbx_strand_id
1 'polypeptide(L)'
;MLKAKISNGIADLKGKASDIKDIAYMAYTKRTNKSRRASYTRRTIRKSSGDTSSATFEKNKKLIVLTYLATFVLIGEILGFILIMGIFVFFARDLPNPNQLLIREQELSSKILDRNGKSIYEVFGEKNRVLITVDQVAPALKHATLATEDSSFYLHSGVDYLGMLRAVKNTILGQGLQGGSTITQQVVKNALLTQDRTITRKIKEFILSQQLEATYTKDEIIQMYLNETPYGGQNYGALTASKAYFDKLPSELTIAEAAYMAGLPQSPSRYSYFSSDPTAGLERKNYVLYLMNERGWIDSDGKRHYLSDEEYETALKEELQFKRGATSFEAPHFVFFVKEQLAERFGEEFVEQAGLEVTTTLDIEAQNLAQQIVSEELDGMYRYTVGNGALVATDPRTGQIIAMVGSKDYFGESYPEGCTSGITGENSCIFEPNLNVAVARRQPGSSIKPITYITMLEQGYPASYPFLDVPTTFKGEDTNYEDYNPKNYDGRYRGVISLRKSLANSLNIPAVKAVKIVGIDSMLDTAQRLGLTTFEDRSRLGLSVTLGGAETKLLEMTNAFGTFGNAGLYHKPTSILEVKDAHGNVIYKWQDDGGKRAVSAEAAYIMSDILSDDGARSDVFGFGSLLNIPGHDVAVKTGTTDDKRDNYAVGYTKDIATGVWIGNNNNEAMSPFVESGVSGATPIWHRFMKEYLALKELPRDDFVAPEGVHKITIDELTGALPYRDRPTRDEWFIKGNEPTAPSPWYQHLEICKKDGLIANDSCKKADETDVKTFIKVTAERSEWQDDVDFWVGEHYKDDDSYFPPTAISGLEFDDKGSVKKNTEPKVSFTGLSDGDEVPLDFRLNVEVSSPNDINEVRIYRDGDKVTEDGSAPYGYNFNFEFSQIGTHEFSAIAEDEDGREGRKTIKLKVVGD
;
A
#
# COMPACT_ATOMS: atom_id res chain seq x y z
N MET A 1 4.46 -45.84 -20.58
CA MET A 1 4.54 -47.24 -20.07
C MET A 1 3.68 -47.51 -18.83
N LEU A 2 3.45 -46.56 -17.91
CA LEU A 2 2.61 -46.78 -16.72
C LEU A 2 1.10 -46.91 -17.03
N LYS A 3 0.58 -46.19 -18.04
CA LYS A 3 -0.82 -46.32 -18.50
C LYS A 3 -1.16 -47.69 -19.12
N ALA A 4 -0.18 -48.39 -19.70
CA ALA A 4 -0.38 -49.73 -20.26
C ALA A 4 -0.44 -50.83 -19.18
N LYS A 5 0.24 -50.65 -18.04
CA LYS A 5 0.19 -51.59 -16.90
C LYS A 5 -1.12 -51.49 -16.10
N ILE A 6 -1.75 -50.31 -16.04
CA ILE A 6 -3.03 -50.12 -15.33
C ILE A 6 -4.21 -50.67 -16.15
N SER A 7 -4.17 -50.55 -17.48
CA SER A 7 -5.20 -51.11 -18.37
C SER A 7 -5.26 -52.64 -18.32
N ASN A 8 -4.12 -53.32 -18.19
CA ASN A 8 -4.06 -54.78 -18.12
C ASN A 8 -4.51 -55.34 -16.75
N GLY A 9 -4.32 -54.59 -15.65
CA GLY A 9 -4.82 -54.99 -14.33
C GLY A 9 -6.34 -54.92 -14.18
N ILE A 10 -6.99 -53.99 -14.88
CA ILE A 10 -8.46 -53.81 -14.83
C ILE A 10 -9.19 -54.86 -15.71
N ALA A 11 -8.53 -55.38 -16.75
CA ALA A 11 -9.05 -56.49 -17.56
C ALA A 11 -9.01 -57.84 -16.81
N ASP A 12 -7.97 -58.08 -16.00
CA ASP A 12 -7.81 -59.32 -15.22
C ASP A 12 -8.80 -59.43 -14.03
N LEU A 13 -9.25 -58.29 -13.50
CA LEU A 13 -10.28 -58.23 -12.45
C LEU A 13 -11.71 -58.41 -12.99
N LYS A 14 -11.97 -58.07 -14.27
CA LYS A 14 -13.26 -58.33 -14.92
C LYS A 14 -13.42 -59.80 -15.35
N GLY A 15 -12.34 -60.50 -15.66
CA GLY A 15 -12.35 -61.94 -15.93
C GLY A 15 -12.73 -62.77 -14.70
N LYS A 16 -12.14 -62.48 -13.54
CA LYS A 16 -12.36 -63.24 -12.29
C LYS A 16 -13.72 -63.00 -11.60
N ALA A 17 -14.45 -61.96 -11.99
CA ALA A 17 -15.82 -61.74 -11.53
C ALA A 17 -16.87 -62.55 -12.32
N SER A 18 -16.51 -63.13 -13.47
CA SER A 18 -17.40 -63.99 -14.26
C SER A 18 -17.41 -65.45 -13.79
N ASP A 19 -16.31 -65.95 -13.21
CA ASP A 19 -16.20 -67.32 -12.69
C ASP A 19 -16.93 -67.57 -11.36
N ILE A 20 -17.36 -66.51 -10.65
CA ILE A 20 -18.10 -66.65 -9.38
C ILE A 20 -19.62 -66.75 -9.61
N LYS A 21 -20.12 -66.39 -10.80
CA LYS A 21 -21.54 -66.55 -11.15
C LYS A 21 -21.91 -67.97 -11.61
N ASP A 22 -20.94 -68.74 -12.10
CA ASP A 22 -21.19 -70.09 -12.65
C ASP A 22 -21.05 -71.23 -11.62
N ILE A 23 -20.58 -70.95 -10.40
CA ILE A 23 -20.58 -71.92 -9.28
C ILE A 23 -21.94 -71.95 -8.54
N ALA A 24 -22.76 -70.91 -8.66
CA ALA A 24 -24.07 -70.84 -8.01
C ALA A 24 -25.22 -71.47 -8.83
N TYR A 25 -24.99 -71.86 -10.08
CA TYR A 25 -26.04 -72.40 -10.97
C TYR A 25 -25.97 -73.93 -11.20
N MET A 26 -24.96 -74.61 -10.64
CA MET A 26 -24.78 -76.08 -10.71
C MET A 26 -25.11 -76.82 -9.41
N ALA A 27 -26.08 -76.34 -8.62
CA ALA A 27 -26.59 -77.07 -7.45
C ALA A 27 -28.13 -77.23 -7.44
N TYR A 28 -28.79 -77.06 -8.59
CA TYR A 28 -30.24 -77.20 -8.69
C TYR A 28 -30.64 -77.96 -9.96
N THR A 29 -30.56 -79.30 -9.93
CA THR A 29 -31.62 -80.24 -10.37
C THR A 29 -31.14 -81.69 -10.54
N LYS A 30 -32.05 -82.62 -10.22
CA LYS A 30 -32.11 -84.10 -10.46
C LYS A 30 -31.40 -85.00 -9.45
N ARG A 31 -32.17 -85.64 -8.54
CA ARG A 31 -32.88 -86.96 -8.66
C ARG A 31 -32.03 -88.02 -7.93
N THR A 32 -32.50 -89.01 -7.15
CA THR A 32 -33.81 -89.64 -6.92
C THR A 32 -33.68 -90.67 -5.78
N ASN A 33 -34.78 -90.88 -5.05
CA ASN A 33 -35.27 -92.12 -4.41
C ASN A 33 -34.28 -93.15 -3.80
N LYS A 34 -34.38 -93.37 -2.48
CA LYS A 34 -34.57 -94.73 -1.94
C LYS A 34 -35.25 -94.76 -0.56
N SER A 35 -36.32 -95.55 -0.53
CA SER A 35 -37.17 -96.07 0.55
C SER A 35 -36.53 -96.49 1.90
N ARG A 36 -37.27 -96.28 3.01
CA ARG A 36 -37.81 -97.29 3.98
C ARG A 36 -38.42 -96.55 5.20
N ARG A 37 -39.73 -96.64 5.49
CA ARG A 37 -40.43 -97.53 6.48
C ARG A 37 -39.62 -97.74 7.76
N ALA A 38 -40.10 -97.63 9.01
CA ALA A 38 -41.38 -97.47 9.72
C ALA A 38 -41.00 -96.82 11.09
N SER A 39 -41.83 -96.37 12.03
CA SER A 39 -43.17 -96.77 12.48
C SER A 39 -43.63 -95.76 13.54
N TYR A 40 -44.92 -95.39 13.46
CA TYR A 40 -45.89 -95.24 14.57
C TYR A 40 -45.37 -94.77 15.96
N THR A 41 -45.96 -93.75 16.59
CA THR A 41 -47.36 -93.84 17.06
C THR A 41 -47.96 -92.45 17.32
N ARG A 42 -49.21 -92.30 16.87
CA ARG A 42 -50.14 -91.20 17.15
C ARG A 42 -50.63 -91.21 18.59
N ARG A 43 -50.88 -90.03 19.14
CA ARG A 43 -52.15 -89.70 19.83
C ARG A 43 -52.28 -88.17 19.85
N THR A 44 -53.03 -87.55 18.92
CA THR A 44 -54.46 -87.16 19.04
C THR A 44 -54.74 -86.35 20.31
N ILE A 45 -55.42 -85.21 20.35
CA ILE A 45 -56.47 -84.53 19.56
C ILE A 45 -56.65 -83.20 20.36
N ARG A 46 -56.89 -81.99 19.82
CA ARG A 46 -58.22 -81.49 19.44
C ARG A 46 -58.15 -80.01 18.99
N LYS A 47 -58.87 -79.74 17.89
CA LYS A 47 -59.71 -78.56 17.52
C LYS A 47 -59.11 -77.14 17.65
N SER A 48 -58.97 -76.41 16.53
CA SER A 48 -60.04 -75.64 15.82
C SER A 48 -60.63 -74.60 16.76
N SER A 49 -60.59 -73.28 16.52
CA SER A 49 -60.63 -72.51 15.28
C SER A 49 -60.47 -71.03 15.66
N GLY A 50 -59.89 -70.19 14.79
CA GLY A 50 -59.98 -68.73 14.93
C GLY A 50 -58.83 -67.99 14.25
N ASP A 51 -59.13 -67.45 13.07
CA ASP A 51 -58.41 -66.41 12.34
C ASP A 51 -57.61 -65.44 13.25
N THR A 52 -56.33 -65.19 13.03
CA THR A 52 -55.91 -64.17 12.06
C THR A 52 -54.43 -64.32 11.70
N SER A 53 -54.19 -64.32 10.40
CA SER A 53 -52.88 -64.26 9.75
C SER A 53 -52.22 -62.87 9.85
N SER A 54 -50.88 -62.88 9.78
CA SER A 54 -50.02 -61.91 9.05
C SER A 54 -49.09 -60.95 9.80
N ALA A 55 -48.90 -61.04 11.12
CA ALA A 55 -47.95 -60.14 11.81
C ALA A 55 -46.59 -60.77 12.25
N THR A 56 -46.44 -62.09 12.21
CA THR A 56 -45.31 -62.77 12.89
C THR A 56 -44.19 -63.27 11.97
N PHE A 57 -44.35 -63.22 10.64
CA PHE A 57 -43.33 -63.73 9.72
C PHE A 57 -42.40 -62.65 9.12
N GLU A 58 -42.80 -61.38 9.11
CA GLU A 58 -41.92 -60.26 8.72
C GLU A 58 -40.92 -59.86 9.83
N LYS A 59 -41.28 -60.04 11.11
CA LYS A 59 -40.40 -59.71 12.25
C LYS A 59 -39.11 -60.54 12.27
N ASN A 60 -39.14 -61.79 11.77
CA ASN A 60 -37.95 -62.65 11.75
C ASN A 60 -36.96 -62.32 10.61
N LYS A 61 -37.44 -61.84 9.45
CA LYS A 61 -36.52 -61.39 8.37
C LYS A 61 -35.81 -60.10 8.73
N LYS A 62 -36.52 -59.14 9.36
CA LYS A 62 -35.90 -57.90 9.88
C LYS A 62 -34.87 -58.20 10.97
N LEU A 63 -35.18 -59.13 11.88
CA LEU A 63 -34.25 -59.53 12.94
C LEU A 63 -32.97 -60.18 12.36
N ILE A 64 -33.11 -61.09 11.38
CA ILE A 64 -31.97 -61.74 10.73
C ILE A 64 -31.10 -60.73 9.96
N VAL A 65 -31.71 -59.79 9.23
CA VAL A 65 -30.97 -58.72 8.54
C VAL A 65 -30.25 -57.81 9.53
N LEU A 66 -30.90 -57.44 10.64
CA LEU A 66 -30.27 -56.67 11.72
C LEU A 66 -29.12 -57.43 12.39
N THR A 67 -29.22 -58.76 12.55
CA THR A 67 -28.14 -59.59 13.09
C THR A 67 -26.95 -59.67 12.13
N TYR A 68 -27.18 -59.84 10.83
CA TYR A 68 -26.10 -59.81 9.84
C TYR A 68 -25.45 -58.43 9.74
N LEU A 69 -26.24 -57.36 9.80
CA LEU A 69 -25.72 -56.00 9.83
C LEU A 69 -24.90 -55.74 11.09
N ALA A 70 -25.39 -56.13 12.27
CA ALA A 70 -24.67 -56.01 13.53
C ALA A 70 -23.37 -56.85 13.55
N THR A 71 -23.40 -58.04 12.94
CA THR A 71 -22.22 -58.90 12.80
C THR A 71 -21.21 -58.29 11.83
N PHE A 72 -21.65 -57.69 10.74
CA PHE A 72 -20.79 -57.00 9.79
C PHE A 72 -20.17 -55.73 10.41
N VAL A 73 -20.94 -55.00 11.20
CA VAL A 73 -20.45 -53.86 11.99
C VAL A 73 -19.41 -54.32 13.01
N LEU A 74 -19.68 -55.38 13.78
CA LEU A 74 -18.74 -55.92 14.76
C LEU A 74 -17.45 -56.45 14.10
N ILE A 75 -17.56 -57.16 12.97
CA ILE A 75 -16.40 -57.60 12.21
C ILE A 75 -15.63 -56.39 11.67
N GLY A 76 -16.32 -55.36 11.21
CA GLY A 76 -15.73 -54.09 10.80
C GLY A 76 -14.97 -53.40 11.94
N GLU A 77 -15.54 -53.35 13.14
CA GLU A 77 -14.90 -52.80 14.34
C GLU A 77 -13.66 -53.61 14.75
N ILE A 78 -13.73 -54.95 14.73
CA ILE A 78 -12.60 -55.81 15.05
C ILE A 78 -11.47 -55.66 14.01
N LEU A 79 -11.80 -55.67 12.72
CA LEU A 79 -10.82 -55.46 11.66
C LEU A 79 -10.23 -54.05 11.71
N GLY A 80 -11.05 -53.03 12.02
CA GLY A 80 -10.61 -51.67 12.25
C GLY A 80 -9.66 -51.57 13.44
N PHE A 81 -9.99 -52.22 14.56
CA PHE A 81 -9.13 -52.27 15.74
C PHE A 81 -7.79 -52.97 15.46
N ILE A 82 -7.80 -54.10 14.75
CA ILE A 82 -6.58 -54.81 14.33
C ILE A 82 -5.74 -53.93 13.41
N LEU A 83 -6.37 -53.20 12.48
CA LEU A 83 -5.67 -52.28 11.59
C LEU A 83 -5.04 -51.12 12.37
N ILE A 84 -5.79 -50.48 13.28
CA ILE A 84 -5.29 -49.40 14.15
C ILE A 84 -4.13 -49.90 15.02
N MET A 85 -4.26 -51.09 15.60
CA MET A 85 -3.19 -51.68 16.42
C MET A 85 -1.97 -52.06 15.58
N GLY A 86 -2.16 -52.54 14.35
CA GLY A 86 -1.08 -52.78 13.39
C GLY A 86 -0.34 -51.50 13.01
N ILE A 87 -1.07 -50.41 12.75
CA ILE A 87 -0.51 -49.07 12.50
C ILE A 87 0.26 -48.56 13.71
N PHE A 88 -0.32 -48.69 14.91
CA PHE A 88 0.33 -48.30 16.16
C PHE A 88 1.65 -49.04 16.37
N VAL A 89 1.65 -50.37 16.27
CA VAL A 89 2.86 -51.19 16.44
C VAL A 89 3.90 -50.87 15.36
N PHE A 90 3.48 -50.63 14.13
CA PHE A 90 4.38 -50.27 13.03
C PHE A 90 5.11 -48.95 13.32
N PHE A 91 4.38 -47.89 13.74
CA PHE A 91 5.00 -46.61 14.04
C PHE A 91 5.74 -46.57 15.38
N ALA A 92 5.31 -47.35 16.37
CA ALA A 92 5.93 -47.42 17.69
C ALA A 92 7.35 -48.02 17.67
N ARG A 93 7.69 -48.85 16.67
CA ARG A 93 9.03 -49.45 16.51
C ARG A 93 10.12 -48.43 16.20
N ASP A 94 9.77 -47.34 15.52
CA ASP A 94 10.70 -46.31 15.03
C ASP A 94 10.54 -44.99 15.80
N LEU A 95 10.16 -45.06 17.08
CA LEU A 95 10.03 -43.88 17.95
C LEU A 95 11.34 -43.61 18.71
N PRO A 96 11.79 -42.34 18.75
CA PRO A 96 12.89 -41.95 19.61
C PRO A 96 12.54 -42.16 21.09
N ASN A 97 13.54 -42.40 21.92
CA ASN A 97 13.33 -42.62 23.35
C ASN A 97 12.97 -41.27 24.01
N PRO A 98 11.81 -41.13 24.69
CA PRO A 98 11.43 -39.88 25.35
C PRO A 98 12.44 -39.37 26.37
N ASN A 99 13.26 -40.25 26.97
CA ASN A 99 14.30 -39.84 27.92
C ASN A 99 15.48 -39.11 27.24
N GLN A 100 15.55 -39.06 25.90
CA GLN A 100 16.52 -38.28 25.14
C GLN A 100 16.21 -36.77 25.13
N LEU A 101 15.07 -36.34 25.68
CA LEU A 101 14.69 -34.92 25.83
C LEU A 101 15.72 -34.09 26.61
N LEU A 102 16.53 -34.71 27.46
CA LEU A 102 17.55 -34.04 28.27
C LEU A 102 18.93 -33.99 27.60
N ILE A 103 19.11 -34.65 26.44
CA ILE A 103 20.41 -34.83 25.79
C ILE A 103 20.22 -34.78 24.27
N ARG A 104 20.31 -33.60 23.65
CA ARG A 104 20.37 -33.48 22.19
C ARG A 104 21.59 -32.66 21.76
N GLU A 105 22.35 -33.22 20.81
CA GLU A 105 23.63 -32.72 20.27
C GLU A 105 23.53 -32.11 18.85
N GLN A 106 22.33 -31.89 18.30
CA GLN A 106 22.20 -31.34 16.94
C GLN A 106 21.48 -29.99 16.96
N GLU A 107 22.28 -28.94 17.17
CA GLU A 107 21.92 -27.55 17.00
C GLU A 107 22.16 -27.18 15.53
N LEU A 108 21.09 -27.06 14.75
CA LEU A 108 21.16 -26.54 13.39
C LEU A 108 20.81 -25.05 13.45
N SER A 109 21.82 -24.19 13.45
CA SER A 109 21.62 -22.74 13.42
C SER A 109 21.25 -22.27 12.02
N SER A 110 20.18 -21.49 11.91
CA SER A 110 19.90 -20.75 10.68
C SER A 110 20.89 -19.58 10.55
N LYS A 111 21.41 -19.39 9.34
CA LYS A 111 22.29 -18.28 8.97
C LYS A 111 21.75 -17.54 7.76
N ILE A 112 21.88 -16.22 7.79
CA ILE A 112 21.49 -15.32 6.71
C ILE A 112 22.76 -14.66 6.19
N LEU A 113 22.96 -14.76 4.89
CA LEU A 113 24.11 -14.27 4.16
C LEU A 113 23.70 -13.11 3.25
N ASP A 114 24.62 -12.17 3.03
CA ASP A 114 24.52 -11.18 1.95
C ASP A 114 24.61 -11.86 0.57
N ARG A 115 24.49 -11.08 -0.50
CA ARG A 115 24.53 -11.59 -1.88
C ARG A 115 25.89 -12.19 -2.30
N ASN A 116 26.95 -11.87 -1.56
CA ASN A 116 28.32 -12.32 -1.82
C ASN A 116 28.75 -13.46 -0.88
N GLY A 117 27.85 -13.93 0.01
CA GLY A 117 28.09 -15.03 0.94
C GLY A 117 28.66 -14.62 2.30
N LYS A 118 28.77 -13.32 2.61
CA LYS A 118 29.15 -12.84 3.95
C LYS A 118 27.99 -13.03 4.92
N SER A 119 28.25 -13.61 6.10
CA SER A 119 27.22 -13.73 7.14
C SER A 119 26.82 -12.36 7.67
N ILE A 120 25.52 -12.07 7.67
CA ILE A 120 24.92 -10.85 8.27
C ILE A 120 24.14 -11.17 9.55
N TYR A 121 23.66 -12.41 9.68
CA TYR A 121 22.99 -12.90 10.88
C TYR A 121 23.24 -14.39 11.06
N GLU A 122 23.60 -14.80 12.26
CA GLU A 122 23.78 -16.20 12.64
C GLU A 122 23.20 -16.42 14.04
N VAL A 123 22.39 -17.46 14.18
CA VAL A 123 21.95 -17.91 15.51
C VAL A 123 23.09 -18.75 16.08
N PHE A 124 23.85 -18.25 17.07
CA PHE A 124 24.90 -19.07 17.67
C PHE A 124 24.27 -20.28 18.36
N GLY A 125 24.64 -21.49 17.92
CA GLY A 125 24.21 -22.74 18.54
C GLY A 125 24.72 -22.87 19.98
N GLU A 126 25.87 -22.27 20.31
CA GLU A 126 26.45 -22.43 21.64
C GLU A 126 25.64 -21.72 22.75
N LYS A 127 24.85 -22.53 23.45
CA LYS A 127 24.66 -22.52 24.92
C LYS A 127 24.32 -21.17 25.58
N ASN A 128 23.02 -20.94 25.71
CA ASN A 128 22.44 -20.34 26.92
C ASN A 128 21.15 -21.07 27.35
N ARG A 129 21.05 -22.38 27.11
CA ARG A 129 19.98 -23.20 27.69
C ARG A 129 20.26 -23.42 29.18
N VAL A 130 19.97 -22.39 29.98
CA VAL A 130 19.82 -22.57 31.42
C VAL A 130 18.43 -23.13 31.62
N LEU A 131 18.34 -24.43 31.88
CA LEU A 131 17.08 -25.09 32.16
C LEU A 131 16.51 -24.52 33.46
N ILE A 132 15.31 -23.96 33.39
CA ILE A 132 14.57 -23.53 34.57
C ILE A 132 13.60 -24.60 35.02
N THR A 133 13.34 -24.64 36.31
CA THR A 133 12.26 -25.43 36.88
C THR A 133 10.96 -24.62 36.91
N VAL A 134 9.79 -25.29 36.94
CA VAL A 134 8.50 -24.59 36.86
C VAL A 134 8.27 -23.61 38.03
N ASP A 135 8.90 -23.85 39.18
CA ASP A 135 8.88 -22.99 40.36
C ASP A 135 9.73 -21.72 40.21
N GLN A 136 10.62 -21.68 39.22
CA GLN A 136 11.40 -20.50 38.84
C GLN A 136 10.69 -19.64 37.79
N VAL A 137 9.42 -19.94 37.50
CA VAL A 137 8.58 -19.22 36.54
C VAL A 137 7.47 -18.48 37.30
N ALA A 138 7.21 -17.22 36.92
CA ALA A 138 6.11 -16.47 37.51
C ALA A 138 4.78 -17.20 37.23
N PRO A 139 3.86 -17.32 38.22
CA PRO A 139 2.56 -17.92 38.00
C PRO A 139 1.84 -17.32 36.80
N ALA A 140 1.97 -16.00 36.60
CA ALA A 140 1.42 -15.29 35.45
C ALA A 140 1.86 -15.88 34.10
N LEU A 141 3.15 -16.23 33.92
CA LEU A 141 3.65 -16.79 32.66
C LEU A 141 3.09 -18.19 32.42
N LYS A 142 3.02 -19.02 33.47
CA LYS A 142 2.37 -20.34 33.40
C LYS A 142 0.90 -20.18 32.99
N HIS A 143 0.17 -19.30 33.66
CA HIS A 143 -1.26 -19.07 33.44
C HIS A 143 -1.55 -18.52 32.04
N ALA A 144 -0.77 -17.53 31.59
CA ALA A 144 -0.88 -16.95 30.25
C ALA A 144 -0.61 -18.00 29.16
N THR A 145 0.41 -18.84 29.35
CA THR A 145 0.73 -19.95 28.45
C THR A 145 -0.43 -20.94 28.38
N LEU A 146 -0.98 -21.34 29.54
CA LEU A 146 -2.14 -22.24 29.59
C LEU A 146 -3.37 -21.63 28.91
N ALA A 147 -3.73 -20.39 29.22
CA ALA A 147 -4.91 -19.74 28.63
C ALA A 147 -4.82 -19.64 27.09
N THR A 148 -3.62 -19.40 26.58
CA THR A 148 -3.34 -19.19 25.16
C THR A 148 -3.23 -20.50 24.39
N GLU A 149 -2.30 -21.37 24.82
CA GLU A 149 -1.93 -22.59 24.08
C GLU A 149 -2.86 -23.76 24.40
N ASP A 150 -3.21 -23.97 25.68
CA ASP A 150 -3.96 -25.16 26.10
C ASP A 150 -4.71 -24.96 27.44
N SER A 151 -5.88 -24.32 27.36
CA SER A 151 -6.66 -23.92 28.56
C SER A 151 -7.22 -25.10 29.38
N SER A 152 -7.06 -26.32 28.90
CA SER A 152 -7.55 -27.56 29.49
C SER A 152 -6.42 -28.57 29.72
N PHE A 153 -5.17 -28.12 29.65
CA PHE A 153 -3.95 -28.95 29.74
C PHE A 153 -3.99 -29.97 30.88
N TYR A 154 -4.43 -29.58 32.07
CA TYR A 154 -4.48 -30.46 33.24
C TYR A 154 -5.63 -31.48 33.22
N LEU A 155 -6.62 -31.35 32.32
CA LEU A 155 -7.76 -32.28 32.25
C LEU A 155 -7.54 -33.46 31.30
N HIS A 156 -6.73 -33.31 30.26
CA HIS A 156 -6.51 -34.36 29.27
C HIS A 156 -5.14 -35.02 29.40
N SER A 157 -4.98 -36.25 28.91
CA SER A 157 -3.70 -36.96 28.88
C SER A 157 -3.03 -36.75 27.51
N GLY A 158 -2.48 -35.57 27.27
CA GLY A 158 -1.71 -35.23 26.06
C GLY A 158 -2.48 -34.87 24.80
N VAL A 159 -3.77 -35.21 24.69
CA VAL A 159 -4.59 -34.91 23.51
C VAL A 159 -5.98 -34.46 23.94
N ASP A 160 -6.41 -33.27 23.52
CA ASP A 160 -7.76 -32.76 23.81
C ASP A 160 -8.78 -33.22 22.76
N TYR A 161 -9.40 -34.37 22.99
CA TYR A 161 -10.44 -34.91 22.11
C TYR A 161 -11.68 -34.01 22.02
N LEU A 162 -12.07 -33.35 23.12
CA LEU A 162 -13.23 -32.44 23.16
C LEU A 162 -12.91 -31.11 22.46
N GLY A 163 -11.66 -30.64 22.58
CA GLY A 163 -11.12 -29.51 21.82
C GLY A 163 -11.09 -29.79 20.32
N MET A 164 -10.61 -30.95 19.90
CA MET A 164 -10.61 -31.34 18.47
C MET A 164 -12.04 -31.40 17.89
N LEU A 165 -12.99 -31.99 18.62
CA LEU A 165 -14.40 -32.01 18.20
C LEU A 165 -15.01 -30.60 18.09
N ARG A 166 -14.68 -29.70 19.03
CA ARG A 166 -15.09 -28.27 18.98
C ARG A 166 -14.45 -27.54 17.80
N ALA A 167 -13.15 -27.74 17.56
CA ALA A 167 -12.43 -27.12 16.45
C ALA A 167 -13.01 -27.53 15.09
N VAL A 168 -13.33 -28.83 14.91
CA VAL A 168 -14.00 -29.33 13.69
C VAL A 168 -15.37 -28.68 13.52
N LYS A 169 -16.18 -28.62 14.59
CA LYS A 169 -17.50 -27.97 14.56
C LYS A 169 -17.41 -26.50 14.18
N ASN A 170 -16.50 -25.73 14.80
CA ASN A 170 -16.35 -24.29 14.56
C ASN A 170 -15.83 -24.01 13.15
N THR A 171 -14.94 -24.86 12.62
CA THR A 171 -14.44 -24.78 11.24
C THR A 171 -15.58 -25.01 10.22
N ILE A 172 -16.46 -25.98 10.47
CA ILE A 172 -17.63 -26.25 9.61
C ILE A 172 -18.66 -25.11 9.67
N LEU A 173 -18.78 -24.45 10.83
CA LEU A 173 -19.71 -23.34 11.05
C LEU A 173 -19.16 -21.96 10.66
N GLY A 174 -17.94 -21.88 10.12
CA GLY A 174 -17.31 -20.62 9.70
C GLY A 174 -16.88 -19.70 10.85
N GLN A 175 -16.80 -20.20 12.08
CA GLN A 175 -16.48 -19.41 13.29
C GLN A 175 -14.96 -19.29 13.58
N GLY A 176 -14.10 -19.60 12.59
CA GLY A 176 -12.64 -19.50 12.69
C GLY A 176 -11.93 -20.80 13.08
N LEU A 177 -10.65 -20.89 12.70
CA LEU A 177 -9.74 -22.01 13.03
C LEU A 177 -9.12 -21.77 14.42
N GLN A 178 -9.49 -22.59 15.40
CA GLN A 178 -8.84 -22.64 16.70
C GLN A 178 -7.65 -23.62 16.65
N GLY A 179 -6.48 -23.22 17.17
CA GLY A 179 -5.30 -24.09 17.23
C GLY A 179 -5.60 -25.39 17.99
N GLY A 180 -5.38 -26.54 17.36
CA GLY A 180 -5.82 -27.84 17.87
C GLY A 180 -4.74 -28.73 18.50
N SER A 181 -3.50 -28.24 18.68
CA SER A 181 -2.40 -29.02 19.28
C SER A 181 -2.20 -28.63 20.75
N THR A 182 -2.08 -29.63 21.63
CA THR A 182 -1.85 -29.44 23.08
C THR A 182 -0.40 -29.07 23.40
N ILE A 183 -0.13 -28.56 24.61
CA ILE A 183 1.25 -28.29 25.07
C ILE A 183 2.13 -29.54 24.96
N THR A 184 1.63 -30.71 25.37
CA THR A 184 2.33 -32.00 25.26
C THR A 184 2.67 -32.36 23.83
N GLN A 185 1.76 -32.12 22.90
CA GLN A 185 1.99 -32.31 21.46
C GLN A 185 3.08 -31.36 20.95
N GLN A 186 3.09 -30.12 21.41
CA GLN A 186 4.10 -29.13 21.03
C GLN A 186 5.49 -29.47 21.58
N VAL A 187 5.61 -29.97 22.82
CA VAL A 187 6.89 -30.44 23.38
C VAL A 187 7.47 -31.57 22.53
N VAL A 188 6.66 -32.61 22.28
CA VAL A 188 7.08 -33.76 21.46
C VAL A 188 7.49 -33.31 20.05
N LYS A 189 6.70 -32.41 19.47
CA LYS A 189 6.96 -31.85 18.14
C LYS A 189 8.30 -31.10 18.09
N ASN A 190 8.53 -30.18 19.03
CA ASN A 190 9.72 -29.34 19.05
C ASN A 190 10.98 -30.11 19.44
N ALA A 191 10.87 -31.06 20.39
CA ALA A 191 12.04 -31.68 21.00
C ALA A 191 12.41 -33.06 20.41
N LEU A 192 11.44 -33.87 19.94
CA LEU A 192 11.67 -35.28 19.60
C LEU A 192 11.50 -35.65 18.12
N LEU A 193 10.80 -34.85 17.32
CA LEU A 193 10.45 -35.21 15.95
C LEU A 193 11.22 -34.39 14.90
N THR A 194 11.28 -34.92 13.68
CA THR A 194 11.71 -34.17 12.50
C THR A 194 10.61 -33.22 12.05
N GLN A 195 10.97 -32.16 11.34
CA GLN A 195 10.06 -31.06 10.96
C GLN A 195 9.14 -31.39 9.78
N ASP A 196 9.11 -32.64 9.30
CA ASP A 196 8.36 -33.03 8.11
C ASP A 196 6.84 -32.97 8.35
N ARG A 197 6.09 -32.19 7.54
CA ARG A 197 4.63 -32.13 7.63
C ARG A 197 3.93 -33.34 7.02
N THR A 198 4.04 -34.50 7.66
CA THR A 198 3.46 -35.77 7.21
C THR A 198 2.43 -36.33 8.20
N ILE A 199 1.45 -37.09 7.70
CA ILE A 199 0.50 -37.85 8.53
C ILE A 199 1.25 -38.82 9.45
N THR A 200 2.32 -39.44 8.92
CA THR A 200 3.24 -40.28 9.67
C THR A 200 3.82 -39.56 10.89
N ARG A 201 4.35 -38.34 10.72
CA ARG A 201 4.84 -37.54 11.85
C ARG A 201 3.73 -37.30 12.87
N LYS A 202 2.51 -36.93 12.44
CA LYS A 202 1.39 -36.68 13.38
C LYS A 202 0.96 -37.91 14.17
N ILE A 203 1.03 -39.11 13.57
CA ILE A 203 0.81 -40.36 14.32
C ILE A 203 1.92 -40.57 15.36
N LYS A 204 3.19 -40.34 14.98
CA LYS A 204 4.32 -40.43 15.93
C LYS A 204 4.19 -39.41 17.06
N GLU A 205 3.77 -38.18 16.75
CA GLU A 205 3.50 -37.12 17.72
C GLU A 205 2.44 -37.56 18.72
N PHE A 206 1.30 -38.10 18.25
CA PHE A 206 0.26 -38.64 19.12
C PHE A 206 0.79 -39.72 20.07
N ILE A 207 1.52 -40.72 19.56
CA ILE A 207 2.02 -41.84 20.37
C ILE A 207 3.02 -41.34 21.42
N LEU A 208 3.97 -40.49 21.01
CA LEU A 208 4.96 -39.91 21.90
C LEU A 208 4.32 -38.98 22.94
N SER A 209 3.26 -38.23 22.61
CA SER A 209 2.55 -37.41 23.59
C SER A 209 1.88 -38.26 24.67
N GLN A 210 1.28 -39.39 24.30
CA GLN A 210 0.75 -40.34 25.29
C GLN A 210 1.87 -40.93 26.17
N GLN A 211 3.01 -41.27 25.56
CA GLN A 211 4.16 -41.80 26.29
C GLN A 211 4.76 -40.77 27.24
N LEU A 212 4.84 -39.50 26.83
CA LEU A 212 5.33 -38.40 27.63
C LEU A 212 4.45 -38.20 28.88
N GLU A 213 3.13 -38.18 28.70
CA GLU A 213 2.13 -38.04 29.78
C GLU A 213 2.10 -39.23 30.75
N ALA A 214 2.49 -40.42 30.29
CA ALA A 214 2.63 -41.59 31.15
C ALA A 214 3.94 -41.58 31.97
N THR A 215 4.93 -40.80 31.54
CA THR A 215 6.29 -40.79 32.11
C THR A 215 6.52 -39.59 33.02
N TYR A 216 6.03 -38.42 32.63
CA TYR A 216 6.26 -37.14 33.30
C TYR A 216 4.96 -36.54 33.83
N THR A 217 5.07 -35.81 34.93
CA THR A 217 3.97 -35.02 35.49
C THR A 217 3.63 -33.82 34.61
N LYS A 218 2.43 -33.26 34.79
CA LYS A 218 1.98 -32.07 34.05
C LYS A 218 2.92 -30.88 34.22
N ASP A 219 3.42 -30.69 35.43
CA ASP A 219 4.35 -29.61 35.77
C ASP A 219 5.71 -29.79 35.09
N GLU A 220 6.20 -31.03 34.98
CA GLU A 220 7.42 -31.34 34.23
C GLU A 220 7.21 -31.12 32.71
N ILE A 221 6.04 -31.45 32.16
CA ILE A 221 5.75 -31.26 30.73
C ILE A 221 5.67 -29.77 30.38
N ILE A 222 4.99 -28.94 31.18
CA ILE A 222 4.96 -27.49 30.93
C ILE A 222 6.35 -26.86 31.15
N GLN A 223 7.14 -27.38 32.09
CA GLN A 223 8.54 -26.98 32.24
C GLN A 223 9.36 -27.28 30.98
N MET A 224 9.20 -28.48 30.39
CA MET A 224 9.85 -28.81 29.11
C MET A 224 9.40 -27.87 27.99
N TYR A 225 8.09 -27.57 27.93
CA TYR A 225 7.55 -26.62 26.95
C TYR A 225 8.21 -25.24 27.09
N LEU A 226 8.26 -24.70 28.30
CA LEU A 226 8.84 -23.39 28.56
C LEU A 226 10.34 -23.34 28.27
N ASN A 227 11.06 -24.46 28.36
CA ASN A 227 12.48 -24.52 28.04
C ASN A 227 12.78 -24.71 26.54
N GLU A 228 11.87 -25.35 25.79
CA GLU A 228 12.11 -25.73 24.38
C GLU A 228 11.39 -24.85 23.35
N THR A 229 10.46 -24.01 23.78
CA THR A 229 9.66 -23.21 22.85
C THR A 229 10.47 -22.04 22.26
N PRO A 230 10.37 -21.78 20.95
CA PRO A 230 10.96 -20.58 20.33
C PRO A 230 10.14 -19.34 20.68
N TYR A 231 10.80 -18.31 21.20
CA TYR A 231 10.23 -16.98 21.49
C TYR A 231 10.72 -15.90 20.51
N GLY A 232 11.40 -16.31 19.43
CA GLY A 232 11.82 -15.45 18.32
C GLY A 232 13.28 -15.00 18.41
N GLY A 233 13.86 -14.70 17.24
CA GLY A 233 15.28 -14.31 17.13
C GLY A 233 16.21 -15.46 17.51
N GLN A 234 17.10 -15.22 18.49
CA GLN A 234 17.99 -16.25 19.06
C GLN A 234 17.42 -16.87 20.36
N ASN A 235 16.17 -16.54 20.73
CA ASN A 235 15.64 -16.82 22.06
C ASN A 235 14.84 -18.12 22.10
N TYR A 236 15.51 -19.20 22.51
CA TYR A 236 14.89 -20.48 22.85
C TYR A 236 14.76 -20.63 24.37
N GLY A 237 13.53 -20.91 24.80
CA GLY A 237 13.18 -21.05 26.21
C GLY A 237 12.88 -19.72 26.91
N ALA A 238 12.01 -19.81 27.91
CA ALA A 238 11.43 -18.67 28.62
C ALA A 238 12.48 -17.85 29.37
N LEU A 239 13.54 -18.47 29.92
CA LEU A 239 14.62 -17.75 30.60
C LEU A 239 15.41 -16.88 29.64
N THR A 240 15.93 -17.47 28.56
CA THR A 240 16.67 -16.73 27.52
C THR A 240 15.83 -15.59 26.97
N ALA A 241 14.56 -15.85 26.69
CA ALA A 241 13.62 -14.85 26.18
C ALA A 241 13.31 -13.75 27.20
N SER A 242 13.04 -14.08 28.46
CA SER A 242 12.76 -13.08 29.51
C SER A 242 13.95 -12.16 29.73
N LYS A 243 15.16 -12.74 29.67
CA LYS A 243 16.40 -11.97 29.73
C LYS A 243 16.63 -11.12 28.48
N ALA A 244 16.36 -11.65 27.30
CA ALA A 244 16.55 -10.93 26.05
C ALA A 244 15.54 -9.79 25.83
N TYR A 245 14.28 -9.95 26.24
CA TYR A 245 13.23 -8.95 26.04
C TYR A 245 13.10 -7.98 27.23
N PHE A 246 13.35 -8.41 28.47
CA PHE A 246 13.06 -7.58 29.67
C PHE A 246 14.24 -7.47 30.65
N ASP A 247 15.36 -8.18 30.42
CA ASP A 247 16.45 -8.40 31.38
C ASP A 247 15.97 -8.90 32.77
N LYS A 248 14.85 -9.64 32.77
CA LYS A 248 14.26 -10.21 33.99
C LYS A 248 14.42 -11.72 34.03
N LEU A 249 14.43 -12.27 35.23
CA LEU A 249 14.19 -13.71 35.39
C LEU A 249 12.70 -14.01 35.10
N PRO A 250 12.36 -15.20 34.58
CA PRO A 250 10.97 -15.60 34.35
C PRO A 250 10.08 -15.50 35.59
N SER A 251 10.65 -15.61 36.80
CA SER A 251 9.98 -15.43 38.09
C SER A 251 9.59 -13.98 38.40
N GLU A 252 10.17 -13.00 37.70
CA GLU A 252 10.01 -11.56 37.97
C GLU A 252 9.06 -10.87 36.96
N LEU A 253 8.52 -11.63 36.00
CA LEU A 253 7.64 -11.08 34.97
C LEU A 253 6.31 -10.64 35.57
N THR A 254 5.84 -9.46 35.15
CA THR A 254 4.48 -8.99 35.41
C THR A 254 3.44 -9.77 34.61
N ILE A 255 2.15 -9.52 34.85
CA ILE A 255 1.06 -10.15 34.09
C ILE A 255 1.13 -9.72 32.61
N ALA A 256 1.41 -8.46 32.33
CA ALA A 256 1.54 -7.95 30.98
C ALA A 256 2.77 -8.53 30.25
N GLU A 257 3.93 -8.59 30.92
CA GLU A 257 5.15 -9.19 30.37
C GLU A 257 4.98 -10.69 30.11
N ALA A 258 4.33 -11.40 31.05
CA ALA A 258 3.97 -12.81 30.91
C ALA A 258 3.01 -13.06 29.73
N ALA A 259 2.01 -12.19 29.55
CA ALA A 259 1.07 -12.28 28.44
C ALA A 259 1.75 -12.04 27.09
N TYR A 260 2.67 -11.07 27.02
CA TYR A 260 3.49 -10.83 25.83
C TYR A 260 4.32 -12.07 25.49
N MET A 261 5.06 -12.61 26.46
CA MET A 261 5.86 -13.82 26.31
C MET A 261 5.04 -15.02 25.85
N ALA A 262 3.87 -15.26 26.45
CA ALA A 262 2.97 -16.36 26.06
C ALA A 262 2.35 -16.17 24.67
N GLY A 263 2.34 -14.94 24.14
CA GLY A 263 1.85 -14.63 22.80
C GLY A 263 2.84 -14.92 21.67
N LEU A 264 4.14 -14.84 21.95
CA LEU A 264 5.23 -14.99 20.97
C LEU A 264 5.25 -16.33 20.23
N PRO A 265 5.08 -17.51 20.88
CA PRO A 265 5.27 -18.82 20.25
C PRO A 265 4.42 -19.08 18.99
N GLN A 266 3.26 -18.42 18.88
CA GLN A 266 2.37 -18.59 17.73
C GLN A 266 3.01 -18.10 16.42
N SER A 267 3.69 -16.94 16.46
CA SER A 267 4.35 -16.34 15.30
C SER A 267 5.58 -15.55 15.76
N PRO A 268 6.68 -16.24 16.13
CA PRO A 268 7.82 -15.60 16.78
C PRO A 268 8.53 -14.57 15.91
N SER A 269 8.50 -14.72 14.58
CA SER A 269 9.10 -13.74 13.65
C SER A 269 8.28 -12.45 13.61
N ARG A 270 6.95 -12.55 13.67
CA ARG A 270 6.02 -11.41 13.57
C ARG A 270 5.77 -10.70 14.90
N TYR A 271 5.60 -11.45 15.99
CA TYR A 271 5.21 -10.86 17.28
C TYR A 271 6.40 -10.37 18.11
N SER A 272 7.62 -10.64 17.68
CA SER A 272 8.81 -10.09 18.31
C SER A 272 8.81 -8.57 18.26
N TYR A 273 9.21 -7.93 19.35
CA TYR A 273 9.43 -6.48 19.43
C TYR A 273 10.51 -6.01 18.43
N PHE A 274 11.39 -6.92 18.02
CA PHE A 274 12.47 -6.65 17.07
C PHE A 274 12.05 -6.84 15.61
N SER A 275 10.80 -7.26 15.36
CA SER A 275 10.23 -7.44 14.03
C SER A 275 10.08 -6.09 13.28
N SER A 276 9.63 -6.14 12.03
CA SER A 276 9.40 -4.94 11.23
C SER A 276 8.28 -4.05 11.79
N ASP A 277 7.37 -4.63 12.57
CA ASP A 277 6.25 -3.96 13.22
C ASP A 277 6.14 -4.39 14.70
N PRO A 278 6.79 -3.64 15.61
CA PRO A 278 6.75 -3.92 17.05
C PRO A 278 5.33 -3.94 17.64
N THR A 279 4.35 -3.29 16.99
CA THR A 279 2.97 -3.19 17.52
C THR A 279 2.22 -4.51 17.47
N ALA A 280 2.52 -5.37 16.48
CA ALA A 280 1.89 -6.68 16.34
C ALA A 280 2.05 -7.55 17.59
N GLY A 281 3.21 -7.47 18.26
CA GLY A 281 3.44 -8.17 19.53
C GLY A 281 2.62 -7.61 20.69
N LEU A 282 2.41 -6.29 20.74
CA LEU A 282 1.60 -5.64 21.77
C LEU A 282 0.10 -5.93 21.59
N GLU A 283 -0.40 -5.94 20.35
CA GLU A 283 -1.75 -6.40 20.06
C GLU A 283 -1.95 -7.87 20.48
N ARG A 284 -0.93 -8.70 20.23
CA ARG A 284 -0.94 -10.10 20.66
C ARG A 284 -0.96 -10.23 22.19
N LYS A 285 -0.18 -9.42 22.93
CA LYS A 285 -0.25 -9.33 24.40
C LYS A 285 -1.68 -9.07 24.86
N ASN A 286 -2.33 -8.05 24.31
CA ASN A 286 -3.70 -7.68 24.69
C ASN A 286 -4.68 -8.82 24.43
N TYR A 287 -4.53 -9.54 23.32
CA TYR A 287 -5.34 -10.71 23.03
C TYR A 287 -5.09 -11.87 24.02
N VAL A 288 -3.86 -12.09 24.46
CA VAL A 288 -3.56 -13.09 25.51
C VAL A 288 -4.21 -12.71 26.84
N LEU A 289 -4.13 -11.43 27.24
CA LEU A 289 -4.81 -10.93 28.44
C LEU A 289 -6.34 -11.14 28.35
N TYR A 290 -6.92 -10.87 27.17
CA TYR A 290 -8.33 -11.14 26.91
C TYR A 290 -8.66 -12.62 27.08
N LEU A 291 -7.82 -13.53 26.58
CA LEU A 291 -8.00 -14.97 26.80
C LEU A 291 -7.89 -15.35 28.29
N MET A 292 -7.00 -14.73 29.06
CA MET A 292 -6.89 -15.00 30.49
C MET A 292 -8.12 -14.55 31.27
N ASN A 293 -8.77 -13.44 30.88
CA ASN A 293 -9.97 -12.91 31.52
C ASN A 293 -11.26 -13.64 31.09
N GLU A 294 -11.45 -13.89 29.78
CA GLU A 294 -12.70 -14.46 29.25
C GLU A 294 -12.71 -16.00 29.16
N ARG A 295 -11.61 -16.59 28.69
CA ARG A 295 -11.49 -18.06 28.51
C ARG A 295 -10.96 -18.72 29.78
N GLY A 296 -9.99 -18.10 30.43
CA GLY A 296 -9.32 -18.62 31.61
C GLY A 296 -8.49 -19.89 31.35
N TRP A 297 -7.89 -20.43 32.40
CA TRP A 297 -7.08 -21.65 32.38
C TRP A 297 -7.51 -22.64 33.46
N ILE A 298 -7.19 -23.92 33.28
CA ILE A 298 -7.35 -24.93 34.34
C ILE A 298 -5.97 -25.24 34.90
N ASP A 299 -5.84 -25.23 36.23
CA ASP A 299 -4.60 -25.57 36.92
C ASP A 299 -4.67 -26.98 37.54
N SER A 300 -3.63 -27.37 38.27
CA SER A 300 -3.47 -28.65 38.96
C SER A 300 -4.61 -29.02 39.92
N ASP A 301 -5.41 -28.04 40.38
CA ASP A 301 -6.59 -28.27 41.21
C ASP A 301 -7.83 -28.71 40.41
N GLY A 302 -7.74 -28.74 39.08
CA GLY A 302 -8.82 -29.11 38.17
C GLY A 302 -9.92 -28.06 38.03
N LYS A 303 -9.77 -26.87 38.63
CA LYS A 303 -10.73 -25.77 38.52
C LYS A 303 -10.30 -24.79 37.43
N ARG A 304 -11.30 -24.10 36.87
CA ARG A 304 -11.06 -23.02 35.90
C ARG A 304 -10.88 -21.71 36.65
N HIS A 305 -9.77 -21.04 36.37
CA HIS A 305 -9.37 -19.74 36.92
C HIS A 305 -9.39 -18.70 35.81
N TYR A 306 -9.59 -17.45 36.19
CA TYR A 306 -9.66 -16.30 35.29
C TYR A 306 -8.86 -15.14 35.89
N LEU A 307 -8.34 -14.29 35.02
CA LEU A 307 -7.79 -13.00 35.42
C LEU A 307 -8.95 -12.09 35.88
N SER A 308 -8.84 -11.46 37.04
CA SER A 308 -9.89 -10.53 37.49
C SER A 308 -9.96 -9.29 36.59
N ASP A 309 -11.11 -8.63 36.53
CA ASP A 309 -11.29 -7.44 35.69
C ASP A 309 -10.32 -6.31 36.08
N GLU A 310 -10.00 -6.18 37.38
CA GLU A 310 -9.02 -5.20 37.88
C GLU A 310 -7.59 -5.53 37.40
N GLU A 311 -7.17 -6.79 37.49
CA GLU A 311 -5.85 -7.21 37.01
C GLU A 311 -5.75 -7.13 35.48
N TYR A 312 -6.83 -7.46 34.77
CA TYR A 312 -6.94 -7.35 33.32
C TYR A 312 -6.77 -5.90 32.85
N GLU A 313 -7.55 -4.97 33.42
CA GLU A 313 -7.46 -3.54 33.10
C GLU A 313 -6.09 -2.95 33.47
N THR A 314 -5.49 -3.41 34.59
CA THR A 314 -4.16 -2.98 35.00
C THR A 314 -3.09 -3.47 34.02
N ALA A 315 -3.12 -4.75 33.63
CA ALA A 315 -2.14 -5.34 32.69
C ALA A 315 -2.31 -4.83 31.25
N LEU A 316 -3.53 -4.44 30.85
CA LEU A 316 -3.78 -3.78 29.57
C LEU A 316 -3.08 -2.42 29.50
N LYS A 317 -3.21 -1.63 30.57
CA LYS A 317 -2.62 -0.28 30.70
C LYS A 317 -1.13 -0.30 31.04
N GLU A 318 -0.60 -1.45 31.46
CA GLU A 318 0.82 -1.60 31.72
C GLU A 318 1.63 -1.46 30.43
N GLU A 319 2.49 -0.44 30.41
CA GLU A 319 3.43 -0.15 29.33
C GLU A 319 4.68 -1.01 29.49
N LEU A 320 5.00 -1.82 28.49
CA LEU A 320 6.14 -2.73 28.54
C LEU A 320 7.44 -2.01 28.25
N GLN A 321 8.46 -2.30 29.08
CA GLN A 321 9.81 -1.74 28.94
C GLN A 321 10.75 -2.82 28.40
N PHE A 322 11.01 -2.78 27.09
CA PHE A 322 11.90 -3.75 26.45
C PHE A 322 13.37 -3.41 26.72
N LYS A 323 14.15 -4.42 27.08
CA LYS A 323 15.61 -4.37 27.22
C LYS A 323 16.28 -5.04 26.03
N ARG A 324 17.51 -4.64 25.74
CA ARG A 324 18.28 -5.18 24.61
C ARG A 324 19.19 -6.31 25.06
N GLY A 325 19.09 -7.45 24.37
CA GLY A 325 20.11 -8.49 24.38
C GLY A 325 21.40 -8.03 23.67
N ALA A 326 22.55 -8.50 24.16
CA ALA A 326 23.89 -7.96 23.87
C ALA A 326 24.51 -8.32 22.50
N THR A 327 23.77 -8.90 21.55
CA THR A 327 24.35 -9.38 20.29
C THR A 327 24.09 -8.40 19.14
N SER A 328 25.10 -7.58 18.81
CA SER A 328 25.09 -6.76 17.60
C SER A 328 25.31 -7.64 16.36
N PHE A 329 24.54 -7.38 15.31
CA PHE A 329 24.65 -8.03 14.00
C PHE A 329 24.32 -7.04 12.89
N GLU A 330 24.66 -7.40 11.66
CA GLU A 330 24.60 -6.47 10.52
C GLU A 330 23.18 -6.38 9.95
N ALA A 331 22.80 -5.19 9.47
CA ALA A 331 21.55 -4.95 8.73
C ALA A 331 20.25 -5.43 9.43
N PRO A 332 20.00 -5.07 10.70
CA PRO A 332 18.95 -5.68 11.51
C PRO A 332 17.54 -5.56 10.91
N HIS A 333 17.18 -4.37 10.41
CA HIS A 333 15.89 -4.14 9.72
C HIS A 333 15.67 -5.10 8.54
N PHE A 334 16.71 -5.31 7.73
CA PHE A 334 16.64 -6.21 6.58
C PHE A 334 16.58 -7.68 7.01
N VAL A 335 17.33 -8.06 8.04
CA VAL A 335 17.32 -9.43 8.59
C VAL A 335 15.92 -9.81 9.09
N PHE A 336 15.28 -8.96 9.90
CA PHE A 336 13.94 -9.25 10.39
C PHE A 336 12.90 -9.25 9.27
N PHE A 337 13.03 -8.34 8.29
CA PHE A 337 12.22 -8.36 7.07
C PHE A 337 12.37 -9.68 6.29
N VAL A 338 13.58 -10.21 6.14
CA VAL A 338 13.82 -11.52 5.50
C VAL A 338 13.20 -12.66 6.31
N LYS A 339 13.35 -12.64 7.65
CA LYS A 339 12.75 -13.67 8.51
C LYS A 339 11.22 -13.71 8.37
N GLU A 340 10.56 -12.57 8.36
CA GLU A 340 9.13 -12.48 8.12
C GLU A 340 8.74 -13.04 6.75
N GLN A 341 9.45 -12.69 5.68
CA GLN A 341 9.17 -13.25 4.35
C GLN A 341 9.39 -14.76 4.27
N LEU A 342 10.41 -15.29 4.97
CA LEU A 342 10.61 -16.73 5.08
C LEU A 342 9.45 -17.38 5.83
N ALA A 343 8.98 -16.77 6.91
CA ALA A 343 7.91 -17.29 7.74
C ALA A 343 6.57 -17.28 6.99
N GLU A 344 6.28 -16.22 6.23
CA GLU A 344 5.11 -16.15 5.34
C GLU A 344 5.15 -17.25 4.26
N ARG A 345 6.33 -17.55 3.71
CA ARG A 345 6.49 -18.49 2.59
C ARG A 345 6.51 -19.95 3.04
N PHE A 346 7.25 -20.27 4.10
CA PHE A 346 7.53 -21.64 4.53
C PHE A 346 6.87 -22.01 5.86
N GLY A 347 6.33 -21.03 6.58
CA GLY A 347 5.77 -21.18 7.92
C GLY A 347 6.83 -20.97 9.02
N GLU A 348 6.41 -20.32 10.10
CA GLU A 348 7.25 -19.99 11.28
C GLU A 348 8.05 -21.18 11.81
N GLU A 349 7.38 -22.32 11.95
CA GLU A 349 7.98 -23.58 12.43
C GLU A 349 9.21 -24.00 11.62
N PHE A 350 9.13 -23.89 10.29
CA PHE A 350 10.21 -24.30 9.41
C PHE A 350 11.39 -23.32 9.50
N VAL A 351 11.12 -22.01 9.55
CA VAL A 351 12.16 -20.98 9.60
C VAL A 351 12.99 -21.04 10.87
N GLU A 352 12.33 -21.25 12.01
CA GLU A 352 13.00 -21.25 13.31
C GLU A 352 13.83 -22.52 13.54
N GLN A 353 13.41 -23.68 13.02
CA GLN A 353 13.95 -24.99 13.44
C GLN A 353 14.71 -25.77 12.35
N ALA A 354 14.66 -25.35 11.08
CA ALA A 354 15.23 -26.14 9.97
C ALA A 354 16.74 -25.92 9.72
N GLY A 355 17.38 -24.96 10.42
CA GLY A 355 18.80 -24.64 10.21
C GLY A 355 19.10 -24.16 8.81
N LEU A 356 18.40 -23.13 8.37
CA LEU A 356 18.43 -22.65 7.00
C LEU A 356 19.72 -21.88 6.69
N GLU A 357 20.28 -22.09 5.50
CA GLU A 357 21.23 -21.16 4.90
C GLU A 357 20.48 -20.30 3.87
N VAL A 358 20.38 -19.00 4.15
CA VAL A 358 19.63 -18.05 3.33
C VAL A 358 20.59 -17.07 2.67
N THR A 359 20.71 -17.10 1.34
CA THR A 359 21.41 -16.06 0.57
C THR A 359 20.42 -14.98 0.16
N THR A 360 20.71 -13.74 0.54
CA THR A 360 19.83 -12.58 0.31
C THR A 360 20.30 -11.72 -0.85
N THR A 361 19.52 -10.68 -1.17
CA THR A 361 19.89 -9.68 -2.19
C THR A 361 20.79 -8.56 -1.67
N LEU A 362 20.93 -8.46 -0.33
CA LEU A 362 21.64 -7.36 0.31
C LEU A 362 23.10 -7.28 -0.15
N ASP A 363 23.56 -6.07 -0.42
CA ASP A 363 24.97 -5.76 -0.57
C ASP A 363 25.45 -5.11 0.72
N ILE A 364 26.26 -5.82 1.50
CA ILE A 364 26.65 -5.36 2.84
C ILE A 364 27.47 -4.06 2.82
N GLU A 365 28.23 -3.80 1.76
CA GLU A 365 28.99 -2.55 1.64
C GLU A 365 28.05 -1.37 1.40
N ALA A 366 27.06 -1.55 0.52
CA ALA A 366 26.03 -0.56 0.27
C ALA A 366 25.16 -0.32 1.52
N GLN A 367 24.82 -1.38 2.25
CA GLN A 367 24.08 -1.28 3.51
C GLN A 367 24.86 -0.48 4.56
N ASN A 368 26.14 -0.77 4.74
CA ASN A 368 26.97 -0.06 5.72
C ASN A 368 27.13 1.41 5.36
N LEU A 369 27.31 1.72 4.07
CA LEU A 369 27.30 3.08 3.55
C LEU A 369 25.98 3.79 3.87
N ALA A 370 24.83 3.14 3.61
CA ALA A 370 23.52 3.70 3.91
C ALA A 370 23.32 3.98 5.41
N GLN A 371 23.67 3.03 6.28
CA GLN A 371 23.55 3.18 7.73
C GLN A 371 24.40 4.34 8.25
N GLN A 372 25.65 4.42 7.78
CA GLN A 372 26.56 5.50 8.15
C GLN A 372 26.01 6.86 7.74
N ILE A 373 25.57 7.02 6.48
CA ILE A 373 25.07 8.30 5.97
C ILE A 373 23.79 8.72 6.70
N VAL A 374 22.82 7.80 6.88
CA VAL A 374 21.57 8.12 7.59
C VAL A 374 21.86 8.59 9.02
N SER A 375 22.74 7.89 9.73
CA SER A 375 23.11 8.27 11.10
C SER A 375 23.82 9.62 11.14
N GLU A 376 24.88 9.82 10.34
CA GLU A 376 25.69 11.04 10.36
C GLU A 376 24.90 12.30 10.00
N GLU A 377 24.07 12.24 8.95
CA GLU A 377 23.27 13.39 8.52
C GLU A 377 22.20 13.75 9.56
N LEU A 378 21.53 12.76 10.16
CA LEU A 378 20.50 13.00 11.17
C LEU A 378 21.07 13.50 12.50
N ASP A 379 22.25 13.06 12.90
CA ASP A 379 22.92 13.61 14.09
C ASP A 379 23.27 15.09 13.89
N GLY A 380 23.53 15.51 12.65
CA GLY A 380 23.64 16.93 12.27
C GLY A 380 22.32 17.72 12.33
N MET A 381 21.17 17.03 12.29
CA MET A 381 19.83 17.63 12.22
C MET A 381 19.10 17.73 13.57
N TYR A 382 19.75 17.41 14.69
CA TYR A 382 19.13 17.35 16.02
C TYR A 382 18.36 18.63 16.43
N ARG A 383 18.75 19.80 15.89
CA ARG A 383 18.09 21.10 16.15
C ARG A 383 16.77 21.30 15.39
N TYR A 384 16.45 20.43 14.45
CA TYR A 384 15.29 20.53 13.56
C TYR A 384 14.16 19.57 13.94
N THR A 385 14.17 19.03 15.17
CA THR A 385 13.14 18.10 15.68
C THR A 385 12.85 16.95 14.70
N VAL A 386 13.92 16.40 14.11
CA VAL A 386 13.90 15.19 13.30
C VAL A 386 14.42 14.03 14.14
N GLY A 387 13.55 13.11 14.50
CA GLY A 387 13.86 11.98 15.38
C GLY A 387 14.49 10.79 14.66
N ASN A 388 14.11 10.56 13.40
CA ASN A 388 14.47 9.34 12.68
C ASN A 388 14.60 9.55 11.16
N GLY A 389 15.15 8.55 10.50
CA GLY A 389 15.13 8.43 9.05
C GLY A 389 15.41 7.01 8.58
N ALA A 390 15.07 6.77 7.31
CA ALA A 390 15.14 5.49 6.66
C ALA A 390 15.64 5.65 5.21
N LEU A 391 16.30 4.61 4.70
CA LEU A 391 16.81 4.57 3.33
C LEU A 391 16.58 3.18 2.74
N VAL A 392 16.02 3.13 1.54
CA VAL A 392 15.89 1.91 0.74
C VAL A 392 16.60 2.12 -0.58
N ALA A 393 17.36 1.11 -1.01
CA ALA A 393 17.94 1.07 -2.35
C ALA A 393 17.57 -0.25 -3.05
N THR A 394 17.11 -0.18 -4.30
CA THR A 394 16.72 -1.34 -5.11
C THR A 394 17.35 -1.31 -6.49
N ASP A 395 17.65 -2.48 -7.07
CA ASP A 395 18.03 -2.59 -8.49
C ASP A 395 16.74 -2.52 -9.36
N PRO A 396 16.57 -1.48 -10.20
CA PRO A 396 15.40 -1.31 -11.06
C PRO A 396 15.10 -2.51 -11.97
N ARG A 397 16.13 -3.22 -12.41
CA ARG A 397 16.03 -4.29 -13.44
C ARG A 397 15.57 -5.62 -12.88
N THR A 398 15.68 -5.80 -11.56
CA THR A 398 15.36 -7.09 -10.91
C THR A 398 14.46 -6.94 -9.70
N GLY A 399 14.23 -5.71 -9.21
CA GLY A 399 13.51 -5.44 -7.96
C GLY A 399 14.27 -5.93 -6.71
N GLN A 400 15.56 -6.24 -6.83
CA GLN A 400 16.35 -6.76 -5.72
C GLN A 400 16.68 -5.63 -4.74
N ILE A 401 16.46 -5.86 -3.45
CA ILE A 401 16.76 -4.88 -2.40
C ILE A 401 18.25 -4.92 -2.11
N ILE A 402 18.94 -3.82 -2.41
CA ILE A 402 20.39 -3.66 -2.26
C ILE A 402 20.74 -3.21 -0.84
N ALA A 403 19.95 -2.29 -0.28
CA ALA A 403 20.08 -1.79 1.09
C ALA A 403 18.70 -1.46 1.67
N MET A 404 18.53 -1.67 2.98
CA MET A 404 17.33 -1.32 3.75
C MET A 404 17.73 -0.89 5.16
N VAL A 405 17.59 0.41 5.42
CA VAL A 405 17.76 1.05 6.72
C VAL A 405 16.39 1.55 7.15
N GLY A 406 15.85 0.98 8.23
CA GLY A 406 14.53 1.34 8.75
C GLY A 406 14.53 2.42 9.84
N SER A 407 15.69 2.71 10.42
CA SER A 407 15.89 3.74 11.44
C SER A 407 17.35 4.20 11.47
N LYS A 408 17.60 5.38 12.04
CA LYS A 408 18.95 5.97 12.09
C LYS A 408 19.95 5.18 12.92
N ASP A 409 19.46 4.51 13.97
CA ASP A 409 20.26 3.65 14.83
C ASP A 409 19.39 2.55 15.45
N TYR A 410 19.43 1.35 14.86
CA TYR A 410 18.67 0.21 15.37
C TYR A 410 19.05 -0.18 16.81
N PHE A 411 20.31 0.08 17.19
CA PHE A 411 20.86 -0.30 18.49
C PHE A 411 20.91 0.87 19.49
N GLY A 412 20.39 2.05 19.12
CA GLY A 412 20.31 3.27 19.94
C GLY A 412 18.99 3.40 20.71
N GLU A 413 18.93 4.10 21.84
CA GLU A 413 17.77 4.06 22.74
C GLU A 413 16.55 4.81 22.19
N SER A 414 15.34 4.36 22.53
CA SER A 414 14.11 5.10 22.22
C SER A 414 14.11 6.46 22.87
N TYR A 415 13.56 7.47 22.20
CA TYR A 415 13.54 8.85 22.69
C TYR A 415 12.15 9.48 22.56
N PRO A 416 11.66 10.23 23.56
CA PRO A 416 12.29 10.48 24.88
C PRO A 416 12.39 9.22 25.75
N GLU A 417 13.28 9.23 26.75
CA GLU A 417 13.45 8.08 27.66
C GLU A 417 12.11 7.72 28.33
N GLY A 418 11.78 6.42 28.33
CA GLY A 418 10.52 5.92 28.88
C GLY A 418 9.30 6.10 27.98
N CYS A 419 9.46 6.57 26.74
CA CYS A 419 8.37 6.64 25.78
C CYS A 419 7.79 5.26 25.43
N THR A 420 6.52 5.25 25.05
CA THR A 420 5.79 4.06 24.64
C THR A 420 5.87 3.91 23.12
N SER A 421 6.38 2.77 22.68
CA SER A 421 6.48 2.46 21.26
C SER A 421 5.12 2.15 20.64
N GLY A 422 4.91 2.56 19.40
CA GLY A 422 3.74 2.18 18.60
C GLY A 422 2.48 3.00 18.88
N ILE A 423 2.56 4.05 19.69
CA ILE A 423 1.45 4.96 19.95
C ILE A 423 1.76 6.37 19.42
N THR A 424 0.72 7.17 19.25
CA THR A 424 0.84 8.61 18.93
C THR A 424 0.26 9.43 20.09
N GLY A 425 0.79 10.62 20.34
CA GLY A 425 0.29 11.52 21.39
C GLY A 425 1.20 11.58 22.62
N GLU A 426 0.64 11.86 23.80
CA GLU A 426 1.43 11.97 25.03
C GLU A 426 2.19 10.66 25.31
N ASN A 427 3.45 10.80 25.74
CA ASN A 427 4.40 9.70 25.99
C ASN A 427 4.79 8.83 24.78
N SER A 428 4.42 9.20 23.55
CA SER A 428 4.87 8.49 22.35
C SER A 428 6.34 8.71 22.01
N CYS A 429 6.96 7.75 21.32
CA CYS A 429 8.36 7.84 20.92
C CYS A 429 8.57 8.68 19.67
N ILE A 430 9.32 9.78 19.80
CA ILE A 430 9.84 10.58 18.67
C ILE A 430 10.79 9.73 17.82
N PHE A 431 11.63 8.94 18.48
CA PHE A 431 12.53 7.98 17.84
C PHE A 431 12.25 6.58 18.36
N GLU A 432 11.88 5.68 17.44
CA GLU A 432 11.75 4.24 17.69
C GLU A 432 12.81 3.49 16.87
N PRO A 433 13.82 2.91 17.52
CA PRO A 433 14.95 2.31 16.84
C PRO A 433 14.58 1.02 16.10
N ASN A 434 13.61 0.26 16.61
CA ASN A 434 13.25 -1.06 16.07
C ASN A 434 12.15 -1.00 14.99
N LEU A 435 11.37 0.08 14.92
CA LEU A 435 10.36 0.23 13.87
C LEU A 435 11.04 0.33 12.50
N ASN A 436 10.69 -0.57 11.59
CA ASN A 436 11.23 -0.53 10.24
C ASN A 436 10.44 0.44 9.36
N VAL A 437 10.85 1.72 9.34
CA VAL A 437 10.12 2.75 8.56
C VAL A 437 10.19 2.51 7.05
N ALA A 438 11.09 1.66 6.56
CA ALA A 438 11.11 1.26 5.15
C ALA A 438 9.80 0.57 4.70
N VAL A 439 9.10 -0.08 5.62
CA VAL A 439 7.85 -0.83 5.37
C VAL A 439 6.66 -0.31 6.19
N ALA A 440 6.87 0.67 7.07
CA ALA A 440 5.81 1.36 7.79
C ALA A 440 5.01 2.28 6.86
N ARG A 441 3.75 2.55 7.22
CA ARG A 441 2.88 3.49 6.51
C ARG A 441 3.25 4.93 6.90
N ARG A 442 3.55 5.76 5.89
CA ARG A 442 3.89 7.19 6.04
C ARG A 442 3.35 7.99 4.85
N GLN A 443 3.04 9.26 5.04
CA GLN A 443 2.51 10.08 3.94
C GLN A 443 3.65 10.47 2.98
N PRO A 444 3.57 10.16 1.67
CA PRO A 444 4.64 10.44 0.71
C PRO A 444 4.80 11.93 0.39
N GLY A 445 3.84 12.77 0.80
CA GLY A 445 3.72 14.15 0.37
C GLY A 445 3.75 14.28 -1.16
N SER A 446 4.36 15.35 -1.67
CA SER A 446 4.53 15.59 -3.12
C SER A 446 5.33 14.52 -3.89
N SER A 447 5.95 13.52 -3.25
CA SER A 447 6.66 12.46 -3.96
C SER A 447 5.71 11.49 -4.70
N ILE A 448 4.40 11.56 -4.42
CA ILE A 448 3.36 10.79 -5.12
C ILE A 448 3.00 11.39 -6.49
N LYS A 449 3.30 12.68 -6.73
CA LYS A 449 2.92 13.39 -7.97
C LYS A 449 3.33 12.66 -9.26
N PRO A 450 4.54 12.09 -9.39
CA PRO A 450 4.92 11.29 -10.56
C PRO A 450 3.90 10.20 -10.93
N ILE A 451 3.16 9.64 -9.98
CA ILE A 451 2.10 8.65 -10.26
C ILE A 451 0.90 9.31 -10.97
N THR A 452 0.51 10.52 -10.56
CA THR A 452 -0.53 11.30 -11.26
C THR A 452 -0.07 11.71 -12.66
N TYR A 453 1.15 12.21 -12.78
CA TYR A 453 1.67 12.71 -14.05
C TYR A 453 2.01 11.58 -15.05
N ILE A 454 2.50 10.42 -14.60
CA ILE A 454 2.66 9.26 -15.50
C ILE A 454 1.30 8.77 -15.99
N THR A 455 0.25 8.86 -15.15
CA THR A 455 -1.13 8.55 -15.57
C THR A 455 -1.59 9.50 -16.68
N MET A 456 -1.27 10.79 -16.60
CA MET A 456 -1.53 11.75 -17.69
C MET A 456 -0.80 11.37 -18.97
N LEU A 457 0.50 11.05 -18.89
CA LEU A 457 1.30 10.65 -20.05
C LEU A 457 0.72 9.40 -20.73
N GLU A 458 0.31 8.39 -19.93
CA GLU A 458 -0.34 7.17 -20.42
C GLU A 458 -1.73 7.44 -21.05
N GLN A 459 -2.42 8.48 -20.62
CA GLN A 459 -3.69 8.93 -21.22
C GLN A 459 -3.48 9.83 -22.46
N GLY A 460 -2.23 10.06 -22.87
CA GLY A 460 -1.89 10.77 -24.10
C GLY A 460 -1.62 12.27 -23.93
N TYR A 461 -1.67 12.81 -22.72
CA TYR A 461 -1.28 14.20 -22.48
C TYR A 461 0.24 14.36 -22.61
N PRO A 462 0.76 15.31 -23.42
CA PRO A 462 2.19 15.49 -23.59
C PRO A 462 2.85 16.25 -22.44
N ALA A 463 4.17 16.17 -22.30
CA ALA A 463 4.94 16.96 -21.33
C ALA A 463 4.84 18.49 -21.56
N SER A 464 4.45 18.89 -22.78
CA SER A 464 4.17 20.29 -23.15
C SER A 464 2.82 20.80 -22.64
N TYR A 465 1.93 19.93 -22.14
CA TYR A 465 0.55 20.29 -21.79
C TYR A 465 0.52 21.52 -20.88
N PRO A 466 -0.22 22.60 -21.25
CA PRO A 466 -0.25 23.82 -20.48
C PRO A 466 -1.20 23.69 -19.28
N PHE A 467 -0.67 23.93 -18.10
CA PHE A 467 -1.40 24.13 -16.86
C PHE A 467 -1.47 25.61 -16.49
N LEU A 468 -2.52 25.99 -15.79
CA LEU A 468 -2.72 27.31 -15.19
C LEU A 468 -2.50 27.21 -13.69
N ASP A 469 -1.30 27.59 -13.24
CA ASP A 469 -0.91 27.73 -11.85
C ASP A 469 -1.38 29.10 -11.30
N VAL A 470 -2.67 29.19 -11.04
CA VAL A 470 -3.38 30.36 -10.51
C VAL A 470 -4.15 29.96 -9.23
N PRO A 471 -4.56 30.89 -8.36
CA PRO A 471 -5.48 30.54 -7.27
C PRO A 471 -6.70 29.80 -7.84
N THR A 472 -7.02 28.62 -7.32
CA THR A 472 -8.14 27.82 -7.82
C THR A 472 -8.87 27.16 -6.66
N THR A 473 -10.19 27.31 -6.64
CA THR A 473 -11.07 26.66 -5.65
C THR A 473 -11.62 25.36 -6.24
N PHE A 474 -11.35 24.23 -5.61
CA PHE A 474 -11.89 22.93 -6.02
C PHE A 474 -13.14 22.59 -5.19
N LYS A 475 -14.23 22.26 -5.88
CA LYS A 475 -15.53 21.89 -5.29
C LYS A 475 -16.02 20.52 -5.79
N GLY A 476 -16.96 19.91 -5.08
CA GLY A 476 -17.70 18.71 -5.51
C GLY A 476 -17.47 17.45 -4.68
N GLU A 477 -17.93 16.30 -5.17
CA GLU A 477 -17.85 15.02 -4.45
C GLU A 477 -16.40 14.62 -4.12
N ASP A 478 -15.47 14.86 -5.04
CA ASP A 478 -14.03 14.57 -4.86
C ASP A 478 -13.35 15.39 -3.74
N THR A 479 -14.05 16.41 -3.22
CA THR A 479 -13.64 17.24 -2.07
C THR A 479 -14.58 17.09 -0.88
N ASN A 480 -15.40 16.03 -0.85
CA ASN A 480 -16.47 15.83 0.15
C ASN A 480 -17.45 17.01 0.24
N TYR A 481 -17.67 17.71 -0.88
CA TYR A 481 -18.49 18.91 -0.97
C TYR A 481 -17.98 20.10 -0.13
N GLU A 482 -16.72 20.06 0.30
CA GLU A 482 -16.04 21.19 0.95
C GLU A 482 -15.15 21.93 -0.05
N ASP A 483 -15.00 23.25 0.16
CA ASP A 483 -14.10 24.08 -0.64
C ASP A 483 -12.64 23.71 -0.36
N TYR A 484 -11.96 23.15 -1.36
CA TYR A 484 -10.55 22.79 -1.27
C TYR A 484 -9.68 23.81 -2.00
N ASN A 485 -8.83 24.50 -1.24
CA ASN A 485 -8.01 25.63 -1.72
C ASN A 485 -6.51 25.34 -1.52
N PRO A 486 -5.90 24.46 -2.34
CA PRO A 486 -4.48 24.15 -2.22
C PRO A 486 -3.62 25.37 -2.56
N LYS A 487 -2.46 25.48 -1.91
CA LYS A 487 -1.47 26.54 -2.17
C LYS A 487 -0.16 25.92 -2.60
N ASN A 488 0.57 26.62 -3.46
CA ASN A 488 1.96 26.27 -3.71
C ASN A 488 2.81 26.51 -2.46
N TYR A 489 3.81 25.66 -2.29
CA TYR A 489 4.66 25.66 -1.11
C TYR A 489 5.37 27.02 -0.89
N ASP A 490 5.80 27.68 -1.97
CA ASP A 490 6.46 28.99 -1.93
C ASP A 490 5.49 30.18 -1.90
N GLY A 491 4.17 29.91 -1.87
CA GLY A 491 3.11 30.90 -1.87
C GLY A 491 2.96 31.70 -3.16
N ARG A 492 3.63 31.30 -4.26
CA ARG A 492 3.61 32.01 -5.54
C ARG A 492 2.78 31.27 -6.58
N TYR A 493 2.19 32.04 -7.48
CA TYR A 493 1.45 31.56 -8.66
C TYR A 493 2.23 31.97 -9.90
N ARG A 494 2.34 31.05 -10.88
CA ARG A 494 3.18 31.22 -12.08
C ARG A 494 2.36 31.41 -13.35
N GLY A 495 1.04 31.33 -13.29
CA GLY A 495 0.20 31.41 -14.47
C GLY A 495 0.40 30.20 -15.37
N VAL A 496 0.63 30.44 -16.66
CA VAL A 496 0.83 29.37 -17.64
C VAL A 496 2.16 28.63 -17.39
N ILE A 497 2.08 27.33 -17.14
CA ILE A 497 3.24 26.46 -16.94
C ILE A 497 3.03 25.09 -17.59
N SER A 498 4.08 24.52 -18.20
CA SER A 498 3.96 23.18 -18.78
C SER A 498 3.89 22.08 -17.73
N LEU A 499 3.33 20.92 -18.09
CA LEU A 499 3.38 19.69 -17.31
C LEU A 499 4.80 19.38 -16.82
N ARG A 500 5.80 19.46 -17.72
CA ARG A 500 7.23 19.33 -17.38
C ARG A 500 7.62 20.21 -16.20
N LYS A 501 7.47 21.54 -16.35
CA LYS A 501 7.92 22.49 -15.33
C LYS A 501 7.09 22.37 -14.05
N SER A 502 5.80 22.08 -14.16
CA SER A 502 4.92 21.88 -13.01
C SER A 502 5.37 20.71 -12.14
N LEU A 503 5.59 19.53 -12.74
CA LEU A 503 6.06 18.35 -12.01
C LEU A 503 7.47 18.57 -11.45
N ALA A 504 8.39 19.10 -12.28
CA ALA A 504 9.77 19.33 -11.89
C ALA A 504 9.91 20.31 -10.72
N ASN A 505 9.11 21.39 -10.72
CA ASN A 505 9.04 22.35 -9.60
C ASN A 505 8.08 21.91 -8.48
N SER A 506 7.42 20.76 -8.62
CA SER A 506 6.53 20.21 -7.60
C SER A 506 5.35 21.11 -7.23
N LEU A 507 4.75 21.83 -8.19
CA LEU A 507 3.64 22.74 -7.92
C LEU A 507 2.38 21.99 -7.49
N ASN A 508 1.64 22.54 -6.53
CA ASN A 508 0.49 21.88 -5.90
C ASN A 508 -0.77 22.03 -6.73
N ILE A 509 -1.09 23.24 -7.19
CA ILE A 509 -2.35 23.50 -7.90
C ILE A 509 -2.44 22.73 -9.22
N PRO A 510 -1.44 22.80 -10.13
CA PRO A 510 -1.47 21.97 -11.32
C PRO A 510 -1.53 20.46 -11.03
N ALA A 511 -0.97 19.97 -9.92
CA ALA A 511 -1.07 18.56 -9.56
C ALA A 511 -2.50 18.17 -9.14
N VAL A 512 -3.21 19.04 -8.42
CA VAL A 512 -4.63 18.85 -8.10
C VAL A 512 -5.49 18.93 -9.36
N LYS A 513 -5.20 19.86 -10.27
CA LYS A 513 -5.82 19.90 -11.61
C LYS A 513 -5.54 18.61 -12.39
N ALA A 514 -4.30 18.11 -12.35
CA ALA A 514 -3.89 16.88 -13.03
C ALA A 514 -4.70 15.67 -12.55
N VAL A 515 -4.85 15.46 -11.23
CA VAL A 515 -5.64 14.32 -10.72
C VAL A 515 -7.12 14.45 -11.04
N LYS A 516 -7.68 15.68 -11.04
CA LYS A 516 -9.07 15.94 -11.49
C LYS A 516 -9.25 15.69 -13.00
N ILE A 517 -8.22 15.94 -13.82
CA ILE A 517 -8.24 15.67 -15.26
C ILE A 517 -8.20 14.16 -15.52
N VAL A 518 -7.26 13.41 -14.92
CA VAL A 518 -7.11 11.96 -15.19
C VAL A 518 -8.10 11.07 -14.46
N GLY A 519 -8.68 11.57 -13.37
CA GLY A 519 -9.53 10.83 -12.45
C GLY A 519 -8.74 10.12 -11.35
N ILE A 520 -9.28 10.15 -10.13
CA ILE A 520 -8.67 9.51 -8.93
C ILE A 520 -8.47 8.01 -9.18
N ASP A 521 -9.48 7.29 -9.67
CA ASP A 521 -9.38 5.85 -9.93
C ASP A 521 -8.29 5.47 -10.93
N SER A 522 -8.12 6.24 -12.01
CA SER A 522 -7.07 6.01 -13.00
C SER A 522 -5.67 6.15 -12.38
N MET A 523 -5.50 7.12 -11.48
CA MET A 523 -4.26 7.33 -10.73
C MET A 523 -4.01 6.17 -9.75
N LEU A 524 -5.04 5.71 -9.04
CA LEU A 524 -4.96 4.57 -8.12
C LEU A 524 -4.68 3.24 -8.84
N ASP A 525 -5.28 3.00 -10.00
CA ASP A 525 -5.00 1.82 -10.83
C ASP A 525 -3.55 1.82 -11.32
N THR A 526 -3.04 2.99 -11.69
CA THR A 526 -1.62 3.16 -12.06
C THR A 526 -0.70 2.95 -10.85
N ALA A 527 -1.05 3.48 -9.68
CA ALA A 527 -0.33 3.21 -8.43
C ALA A 527 -0.24 1.70 -8.12
N GLN A 528 -1.36 0.98 -8.29
CA GLN A 528 -1.41 -0.46 -8.05
C GLN A 528 -0.56 -1.24 -9.07
N ARG A 529 -0.56 -0.86 -10.35
CA ARG A 529 0.34 -1.44 -11.37
C ARG A 529 1.82 -1.22 -11.02
N LEU A 530 2.14 -0.09 -10.38
CA LEU A 530 3.48 0.25 -9.89
C LEU A 530 3.81 -0.38 -8.51
N GLY A 531 2.89 -1.17 -7.95
CA GLY A 531 3.12 -1.96 -6.74
C GLY A 531 2.79 -1.29 -5.40
N LEU A 532 2.06 -0.18 -5.41
CA LEU A 532 1.57 0.45 -4.17
C LEU A 532 0.37 -0.35 -3.65
N THR A 533 0.47 -0.83 -2.40
CA THR A 533 -0.54 -1.72 -1.81
C THR A 533 -1.42 -1.07 -0.74
N THR A 534 -1.15 0.20 -0.39
CA THR A 534 -1.78 0.87 0.76
C THR A 534 -3.11 1.58 0.45
N PHE A 535 -3.54 1.59 -0.81
CA PHE A 535 -4.77 2.27 -1.28
C PHE A 535 -5.98 1.33 -1.38
N GLU A 536 -6.15 0.42 -0.42
CA GLU A 536 -7.20 -0.61 -0.45
C GLU A 536 -8.61 0.00 -0.28
N ASP A 537 -8.77 0.93 0.66
CA ASP A 537 -10.00 1.69 0.83
C ASP A 537 -9.97 2.95 -0.03
N ARG A 538 -10.47 2.83 -1.26
CA ARG A 538 -10.53 3.94 -2.23
C ARG A 538 -11.59 4.99 -1.86
N SER A 539 -12.62 4.60 -1.09
CA SER A 539 -13.76 5.47 -0.78
C SER A 539 -13.40 6.69 0.08
N ARG A 540 -12.26 6.61 0.78
CA ARG A 540 -11.73 7.69 1.62
C ARG A 540 -10.78 8.65 0.89
N LEU A 541 -10.51 8.43 -0.40
CA LEU A 541 -9.48 9.14 -1.15
C LEU A 541 -10.10 10.19 -2.08
N GLY A 542 -9.78 11.46 -1.83
CA GLY A 542 -10.17 12.60 -2.65
C GLY A 542 -8.99 13.21 -3.42
N LEU A 543 -9.17 14.44 -3.93
CA LEU A 543 -8.13 15.14 -4.71
C LEU A 543 -6.79 15.31 -3.98
N SER A 544 -6.80 15.35 -2.65
CA SER A 544 -5.58 15.46 -1.82
C SER A 544 -4.64 14.26 -1.96
N VAL A 545 -5.09 13.13 -2.51
CA VAL A 545 -4.24 11.95 -2.74
C VAL A 545 -3.00 12.27 -3.57
N THR A 546 -3.11 13.18 -4.55
CA THR A 546 -1.98 13.60 -5.39
C THR A 546 -0.96 14.47 -4.66
N LEU A 547 -1.29 14.96 -3.48
CA LEU A 547 -0.40 15.73 -2.61
C LEU A 547 0.08 14.90 -1.40
N GLY A 548 -0.26 13.61 -1.35
CA GLY A 548 0.15 12.69 -0.29
C GLY A 548 -0.87 12.55 0.84
N GLY A 549 -2.15 12.84 0.60
CA GLY A 549 -3.25 12.63 1.56
C GLY A 549 -3.53 11.16 1.93
N ALA A 550 -2.72 10.22 1.44
CA ALA A 550 -2.78 8.80 1.77
C ALA A 550 -1.38 8.26 2.08
N GLU A 551 -1.28 7.33 3.01
CA GLU A 551 -0.01 6.73 3.40
C GLU A 551 0.47 5.69 2.39
N THR A 552 1.77 5.57 2.25
CA THR A 552 2.48 4.58 1.41
C THR A 552 3.64 3.98 2.21
N LYS A 553 4.35 3.01 1.63
CA LYS A 553 5.60 2.48 2.19
C LYS A 553 6.80 2.99 1.39
N LEU A 554 7.88 3.35 2.07
CA LEU A 554 9.10 3.83 1.40
C LEU A 554 9.65 2.80 0.39
N LEU A 555 9.62 1.51 0.73
CA LEU A 555 10.03 0.42 -0.19
C LEU A 555 9.18 0.40 -1.47
N GLU A 556 7.86 0.59 -1.36
CA GLU A 556 6.95 0.60 -2.51
C GLU A 556 7.18 1.84 -3.39
N MET A 557 7.30 3.02 -2.78
CA MET A 557 7.61 4.27 -3.48
C MET A 557 8.96 4.19 -4.21
N THR A 558 10.00 3.68 -3.54
CA THR A 558 11.33 3.50 -4.15
C THR A 558 11.27 2.59 -5.37
N ASN A 559 10.54 1.47 -5.26
CA ASN A 559 10.42 0.50 -6.33
C ASN A 559 9.53 0.99 -7.50
N ALA A 560 8.50 1.79 -7.21
CA ALA A 560 7.70 2.46 -8.23
C ALA A 560 8.57 3.43 -9.07
N PHE A 561 9.48 4.16 -8.42
CA PHE A 561 10.44 5.03 -9.12
C PHE A 561 11.47 4.23 -9.92
N GLY A 562 11.98 3.13 -9.36
CA GLY A 562 12.81 2.18 -10.10
C GLY A 562 12.12 1.65 -11.37
N THR A 563 10.80 1.47 -11.34
CA THR A 563 10.04 1.06 -12.54
C THR A 563 10.19 2.07 -13.69
N PHE A 564 10.27 3.37 -13.40
CA PHE A 564 10.54 4.38 -14.43
C PHE A 564 11.96 4.23 -15.00
N GLY A 565 12.96 4.04 -14.12
CA GLY A 565 14.34 3.77 -14.51
C GLY A 565 14.53 2.48 -15.31
N ASN A 566 13.62 1.52 -15.17
CA ASN A 566 13.57 0.28 -15.94
C ASN A 566 12.56 0.33 -17.11
N ALA A 567 12.42 1.50 -17.74
CA ALA A 567 11.58 1.71 -18.91
C ALA A 567 10.13 1.21 -18.73
N GLY A 568 9.56 1.37 -17.54
CA GLY A 568 8.19 1.00 -17.21
C GLY A 568 7.97 -0.49 -16.86
N LEU A 569 9.04 -1.28 -16.69
CA LEU A 569 8.96 -2.66 -16.20
C LEU A 569 9.02 -2.70 -14.67
N TYR A 570 7.92 -3.08 -14.05
CA TYR A 570 7.82 -3.32 -12.61
C TYR A 570 8.34 -4.70 -12.25
N HIS A 571 9.28 -4.76 -11.31
CA HIS A 571 9.69 -5.99 -10.65
C HIS A 571 9.25 -5.94 -9.19
N LYS A 572 8.76 -7.07 -8.65
CA LYS A 572 8.38 -7.14 -7.24
C LYS A 572 9.65 -7.01 -6.36
N PRO A 573 9.63 -6.15 -5.31
CA PRO A 573 10.71 -6.10 -4.33
C PRO A 573 11.08 -7.50 -3.81
N THR A 574 12.35 -7.86 -3.95
CA THR A 574 12.89 -9.18 -3.62
C THR A 574 14.04 -9.03 -2.63
N SER A 575 14.01 -9.80 -1.53
CA SER A 575 15.07 -9.85 -0.52
C SER A 575 15.84 -11.17 -0.48
N ILE A 576 15.29 -12.26 -1.06
CA ILE A 576 15.83 -13.62 -0.93
C ILE A 576 16.22 -14.17 -2.31
N LEU A 577 17.47 -14.60 -2.48
CA LEU A 577 18.00 -15.21 -3.70
C LEU A 577 17.99 -16.74 -3.63
N GLU A 578 18.38 -17.33 -2.51
CA GLU A 578 18.46 -18.79 -2.36
C GLU A 578 18.21 -19.18 -0.91
N VAL A 579 17.53 -20.30 -0.70
CA VAL A 579 17.37 -20.92 0.62
C VAL A 579 17.75 -22.39 0.51
N LYS A 580 18.63 -22.84 1.41
CA LYS A 580 19.01 -24.24 1.57
C LYS A 580 18.60 -24.75 2.94
N ASP A 581 18.28 -26.03 3.01
CA ASP A 581 18.11 -26.73 4.28
C ASP A 581 19.47 -27.05 4.94
N ALA A 582 19.42 -27.59 6.16
CA ALA A 582 20.60 -28.04 6.90
C ALA A 582 21.47 -29.10 6.21
N HIS A 583 20.94 -29.80 5.18
CA HIS A 583 21.69 -30.79 4.40
C HIS A 583 22.30 -30.17 3.12
N GLY A 584 22.09 -28.88 2.89
CA GLY A 584 22.55 -28.16 1.70
C GLY A 584 21.63 -28.31 0.48
N ASN A 585 20.43 -28.89 0.63
CA ASN A 585 19.48 -28.98 -0.48
C ASN A 585 18.83 -27.62 -0.72
N VAL A 586 18.84 -27.17 -1.97
CA VAL A 586 18.15 -25.92 -2.37
C VAL A 586 16.65 -26.14 -2.34
N ILE A 587 15.96 -25.44 -1.44
CA ILE A 587 14.49 -25.47 -1.31
C ILE A 587 13.82 -24.28 -2.01
N TYR A 588 14.56 -23.19 -2.21
CA TYR A 588 14.11 -22.05 -2.99
C TYR A 588 15.29 -21.40 -3.70
N LYS A 589 15.04 -20.97 -4.94
CA LYS A 589 15.97 -20.17 -5.72
C LYS A 589 15.18 -19.15 -6.51
N TRP A 590 15.52 -17.88 -6.34
CA TRP A 590 14.96 -16.78 -7.09
C TRP A 590 15.26 -16.95 -8.58
N GLN A 591 14.30 -16.57 -9.40
CA GLN A 591 14.41 -16.53 -10.85
C GLN A 591 13.86 -15.18 -11.30
N ASP A 592 14.54 -14.56 -12.25
CA ASP A 592 14.02 -13.38 -12.90
C ASP A 592 12.81 -13.76 -13.75
N ASP A 593 11.67 -13.11 -13.49
CA ASP A 593 10.43 -13.32 -14.24
C ASP A 593 10.27 -12.35 -15.42
N GLY A 594 11.27 -11.49 -15.65
CA GLY A 594 11.28 -10.48 -16.71
C GLY A 594 10.43 -9.24 -16.40
N GLY A 595 9.85 -9.17 -15.19
CA GLY A 595 9.02 -8.05 -14.76
C GLY A 595 7.67 -7.98 -15.46
N LYS A 596 6.86 -7.00 -15.05
CA LYS A 596 5.54 -6.71 -15.63
C LYS A 596 5.52 -5.29 -16.15
N ARG A 597 5.04 -5.10 -17.38
CA ARG A 597 4.80 -3.77 -17.96
C ARG A 597 3.77 -3.02 -17.12
N ALA A 598 4.22 -2.05 -16.32
CA ALA A 598 3.35 -1.22 -15.50
C ALA A 598 2.90 0.02 -16.26
N VAL A 599 3.81 0.66 -17.00
CA VAL A 599 3.57 1.82 -17.88
C VAL A 599 4.37 1.65 -19.18
N SER A 600 4.03 2.40 -20.23
CA SER A 600 4.78 2.37 -21.50
C SER A 600 6.23 2.81 -21.32
N ALA A 601 7.12 2.32 -22.19
CA ALA A 601 8.54 2.72 -22.16
C ALA A 601 8.69 4.21 -22.53
N GLU A 602 7.80 4.70 -23.39
CA GLU A 602 7.70 6.07 -23.86
C GLU A 602 7.33 7.03 -22.72
N ALA A 603 6.27 6.72 -21.95
CA ALA A 603 5.88 7.52 -20.79
C ALA A 603 6.94 7.46 -19.68
N ALA A 604 7.54 6.29 -19.42
CA ALA A 604 8.62 6.14 -18.45
C ALA A 604 9.83 7.01 -18.83
N TYR A 605 10.22 7.02 -20.10
CA TYR A 605 11.30 7.87 -20.60
C TYR A 605 11.00 9.36 -20.39
N ILE A 606 9.82 9.84 -20.80
CA ILE A 606 9.43 11.25 -20.61
C ILE A 606 9.43 11.61 -19.12
N MET A 607 8.96 10.71 -18.25
CA MET A 607 9.01 10.91 -16.79
C MET A 607 10.46 11.05 -16.29
N SER A 608 11.37 10.18 -16.73
CA SER A 608 12.78 10.26 -16.37
C SER A 608 13.46 11.53 -16.90
N ASP A 609 13.14 11.95 -18.12
CA ASP A 609 13.64 13.18 -18.73
C ASP A 609 13.17 14.43 -17.95
N ILE A 610 11.88 14.50 -17.57
CA ILE A 610 11.37 15.59 -16.72
C ILE A 610 12.07 15.61 -15.36
N LEU A 611 12.17 14.44 -14.70
CA LEU A 611 12.69 14.34 -13.33
C LEU A 611 14.22 14.41 -13.25
N SER A 612 14.95 14.36 -14.37
CA SER A 612 16.41 14.54 -14.44
C SER A 612 16.83 15.93 -14.93
N ASP A 613 15.90 16.71 -15.48
CA ASP A 613 16.13 18.06 -15.97
C ASP A 613 16.29 19.08 -14.81
N ASP A 614 17.49 19.64 -14.66
CA ASP A 614 17.83 20.67 -13.66
C ASP A 614 17.23 22.04 -14.03
N GLY A 615 17.08 22.33 -15.32
CA GLY A 615 16.44 23.57 -15.80
C GLY A 615 14.93 23.55 -15.60
N ALA A 616 14.28 22.39 -15.77
CA ALA A 616 12.85 22.27 -15.53
C ALA A 616 12.46 22.56 -14.07
N ARG A 617 13.36 22.29 -13.11
CA ARG A 617 13.10 22.42 -11.66
C ARG A 617 13.67 23.70 -11.02
N SER A 618 14.33 24.55 -11.82
CA SER A 618 15.11 25.69 -11.31
C SER A 618 14.25 26.81 -10.71
N ASP A 619 12.98 26.91 -11.08
CA ASP A 619 12.08 27.98 -10.63
C ASP A 619 11.74 27.88 -9.13
N VAL A 620 11.84 26.69 -8.54
CA VAL A 620 11.65 26.43 -7.09
C VAL A 620 12.95 26.03 -6.41
N PHE A 621 13.78 25.19 -7.04
CA PHE A 621 14.95 24.61 -6.38
C PHE A 621 16.29 25.24 -6.75
N GLY A 622 16.31 26.12 -7.77
CA GLY A 622 17.53 26.68 -8.34
C GLY A 622 18.35 25.66 -9.15
N PHE A 623 19.32 26.19 -9.92
CA PHE A 623 20.26 25.36 -10.69
C PHE A 623 21.31 24.72 -9.78
N GLY A 624 21.72 23.49 -10.10
CA GLY A 624 22.82 22.79 -9.42
C GLY A 624 22.52 22.50 -7.95
N SER A 625 21.24 22.36 -7.59
CA SER A 625 20.83 21.99 -6.23
C SER A 625 21.32 20.59 -5.85
N LEU A 626 21.15 20.18 -4.58
CA LEU A 626 21.46 18.81 -4.13
C LEU A 626 20.67 17.72 -4.86
N LEU A 627 19.66 18.09 -5.65
CA LEU A 627 18.93 17.16 -6.52
C LEU A 627 19.72 16.77 -7.78
N ASN A 628 20.85 17.42 -8.04
CA ASN A 628 21.76 17.09 -9.14
C ASN A 628 22.92 16.22 -8.63
N ILE A 629 23.23 15.12 -9.32
CA ILE A 629 24.41 14.29 -9.09
C ILE A 629 25.40 14.53 -10.24
N PRO A 630 26.49 15.28 -10.02
CA PRO A 630 27.41 15.63 -11.09
C PRO A 630 27.97 14.39 -11.81
N GLY A 631 27.90 14.40 -13.14
CA GLY A 631 28.43 13.33 -13.99
C GLY A 631 27.48 12.16 -14.24
N HIS A 632 26.26 12.18 -13.69
CA HIS A 632 25.25 11.14 -13.88
C HIS A 632 23.88 11.76 -14.20
N ASP A 633 23.12 11.14 -15.09
CA ASP A 633 21.72 11.51 -15.31
C ASP A 633 20.86 10.82 -14.25
N VAL A 634 20.42 11.59 -13.26
CA VAL A 634 19.66 11.08 -12.12
C VAL A 634 18.29 11.74 -12.08
N ALA A 635 17.25 10.93 -12.21
CA ALA A 635 15.88 11.39 -12.02
C ALA A 635 15.56 11.42 -10.52
N VAL A 636 14.94 12.47 -10.02
CA VAL A 636 14.62 12.59 -8.59
C VAL A 636 13.36 13.41 -8.34
N LYS A 637 12.62 13.02 -7.30
CA LYS A 637 11.48 13.77 -6.78
C LYS A 637 11.55 13.88 -5.26
N THR A 638 11.28 15.08 -4.78
CA THR A 638 11.10 15.38 -3.35
C THR A 638 9.64 15.20 -2.91
N GLY A 639 9.44 14.95 -1.62
CA GLY A 639 8.13 14.96 -0.98
C GLY A 639 8.20 15.64 0.38
N THR A 640 7.17 16.40 0.71
CA THR A 640 6.97 16.99 2.04
C THR A 640 5.47 17.04 2.26
N THR A 641 5.01 16.58 3.43
CA THR A 641 3.62 16.75 3.86
C THR A 641 3.37 18.18 4.28
N ASP A 642 2.15 18.70 4.10
CA ASP A 642 1.80 20.08 4.49
C ASP A 642 2.02 20.34 5.99
N ASP A 643 1.71 19.35 6.84
CA ASP A 643 1.95 19.37 8.29
C ASP A 643 3.42 19.14 8.70
N LYS A 644 4.33 18.95 7.73
CA LYS A 644 5.77 18.71 7.93
C LYS A 644 6.08 17.52 8.85
N ARG A 645 5.27 16.45 8.78
CA ARG A 645 5.47 15.20 9.53
C ARG A 645 6.42 14.26 8.80
N ASP A 646 6.31 14.21 7.48
CA ASP A 646 7.10 13.34 6.63
C ASP A 646 7.83 14.13 5.54
N ASN A 647 9.08 13.75 5.28
CA ASN A 647 9.91 14.35 4.24
C ASN A 647 10.66 13.26 3.46
N TYR A 648 10.65 13.37 2.13
CA TYR A 648 11.09 12.35 1.19
C TYR A 648 12.04 12.92 0.13
N ALA A 649 12.97 12.06 -0.29
CA ALA A 649 13.69 12.19 -1.54
C ALA A 649 13.77 10.80 -2.20
N VAL A 650 13.21 10.66 -3.39
CA VAL A 650 13.21 9.40 -4.14
C VAL A 650 13.78 9.67 -5.53
N GLY A 651 14.88 9.00 -5.86
CA GLY A 651 15.55 9.18 -7.14
C GLY A 651 16.21 7.91 -7.64
N TYR A 652 16.51 7.88 -8.94
CA TYR A 652 16.91 6.67 -9.62
C TYR A 652 17.76 6.96 -10.87
N THR A 653 18.56 5.96 -11.22
CA THR A 653 19.16 5.74 -12.55
C THR A 653 18.58 4.46 -13.14
N LYS A 654 19.11 3.93 -14.24
CA LYS A 654 18.76 2.58 -14.71
C LYS A 654 19.26 1.47 -13.77
N ASP A 655 20.29 1.75 -12.97
CA ASP A 655 21.07 0.76 -12.22
C ASP A 655 20.71 0.73 -10.74
N ILE A 656 20.19 1.84 -10.18
CA ILE A 656 19.81 1.94 -8.77
C ILE A 656 18.64 2.90 -8.60
N ALA A 657 17.66 2.53 -7.77
CA ALA A 657 16.64 3.42 -7.25
C ALA A 657 16.82 3.55 -5.74
N THR A 658 16.84 4.77 -5.22
CA THR A 658 17.04 5.07 -3.80
C THR A 658 15.92 5.99 -3.31
N GLY A 659 15.25 5.58 -2.24
CA GLY A 659 14.32 6.40 -1.49
C GLY A 659 14.82 6.66 -0.08
N VAL A 660 14.67 7.89 0.37
CA VAL A 660 14.97 8.33 1.73
C VAL A 660 13.73 8.96 2.34
N TRP A 661 13.47 8.64 3.60
CA TRP A 661 12.49 9.29 4.46
C TRP A 661 13.17 9.85 5.71
N ILE A 662 12.71 11.01 6.17
CA ILE A 662 12.99 11.51 7.52
C ILE A 662 11.68 11.98 8.18
N GLY A 663 11.63 11.88 9.50
CA GLY A 663 10.46 12.27 10.29
C GLY A 663 10.53 11.78 11.73
N ASN A 664 9.40 11.85 12.43
CA ASN A 664 9.25 11.36 13.81
C ASN A 664 8.38 10.11 13.82
N ASN A 665 8.79 9.08 14.58
CA ASN A 665 8.07 7.81 14.65
C ASN A 665 6.62 8.00 15.15
N ASN A 666 6.42 8.86 16.15
CA ASN A 666 5.11 9.24 16.68
C ASN A 666 4.25 10.16 15.79
N ASN A 667 4.71 10.46 14.57
CA ASN A 667 4.01 11.33 13.62
C ASN A 667 3.91 12.81 14.06
N GLU A 668 4.67 13.26 15.06
CA GLU A 668 4.78 14.68 15.38
C GLU A 668 5.47 15.47 14.26
N ALA A 669 5.08 16.73 14.09
CA ALA A 669 5.65 17.60 13.07
C ALA A 669 7.14 17.87 13.34
N MET A 670 7.95 17.87 12.27
CA MET A 670 9.32 18.34 12.30
C MET A 670 9.39 19.86 12.41
N SER A 671 10.59 20.40 12.60
CA SER A 671 10.81 21.83 12.65
C SER A 671 10.30 22.51 11.38
N PRO A 672 9.68 23.71 11.50
CA PRO A 672 9.26 24.48 10.34
C PRO A 672 10.38 24.76 9.34
N PHE A 673 11.65 24.77 9.78
CA PHE A 673 12.87 24.96 8.96
C PHE A 673 13.20 23.76 8.06
N VAL A 674 12.62 22.57 8.31
CA VAL A 674 12.59 21.45 7.35
C VAL A 674 11.51 21.76 6.31
N GLU A 675 11.80 22.84 5.60
CA GLU A 675 10.89 23.58 4.75
C GLU A 675 10.51 22.79 3.50
N SER A 676 11.43 22.02 2.92
CA SER A 676 11.19 21.20 1.74
C SER A 676 11.94 19.88 1.79
N GLY A 677 11.66 18.97 0.85
CA GLY A 677 12.46 17.76 0.66
C GLY A 677 13.96 18.03 0.52
N VAL A 678 14.34 19.20 0.00
CA VAL A 678 15.73 19.61 -0.25
C VAL A 678 16.49 19.89 1.05
N SER A 679 15.83 20.41 2.07
CA SER A 679 16.44 20.67 3.39
C SER A 679 16.31 19.51 4.37
N GLY A 680 15.63 18.42 3.97
CA GLY A 680 15.35 17.24 4.80
C GLY A 680 16.05 15.97 4.33
N ALA A 681 15.35 15.14 3.56
CA ALA A 681 15.82 13.83 3.09
C ALA A 681 16.84 13.90 1.93
N THR A 682 16.88 15.01 1.19
CA THR A 682 17.74 15.15 0.00
C THR A 682 19.25 15.08 0.29
N PRO A 683 19.80 15.68 1.37
CA PRO A 683 21.22 15.53 1.71
C PRO A 683 21.67 14.07 1.87
N ILE A 684 20.88 13.26 2.62
CA ILE A 684 21.10 11.82 2.78
C ILE A 684 21.07 11.12 1.41
N TRP A 685 20.02 11.38 0.62
CA TRP A 685 19.86 10.79 -0.71
C TRP A 685 21.03 11.16 -1.64
N HIS A 686 21.39 12.44 -1.71
CA HIS A 686 22.45 12.96 -2.56
C HIS A 686 23.78 12.31 -2.23
N ARG A 687 24.13 12.27 -0.94
CA ARG A 687 25.38 11.69 -0.45
C ARG A 687 25.43 10.20 -0.73
N PHE A 688 24.36 9.46 -0.45
CA PHE A 688 24.30 8.02 -0.73
C PHE A 688 24.44 7.74 -2.23
N MET A 689 23.66 8.42 -3.09
CA MET A 689 23.75 8.22 -4.54
C MET A 689 25.16 8.50 -5.06
N LYS A 690 25.76 9.62 -4.66
CA LYS A 690 27.11 10.00 -5.08
C LYS A 690 28.17 8.99 -4.63
N GLU A 691 28.15 8.59 -3.37
CA GLU A 691 29.13 7.65 -2.82
C GLU A 691 28.90 6.22 -3.34
N TYR A 692 27.65 5.78 -3.53
CA TYR A 692 27.32 4.47 -4.08
C TYR A 692 27.74 4.34 -5.55
N LEU A 693 27.43 5.34 -6.38
CA LEU A 693 27.83 5.35 -7.80
C LEU A 693 29.35 5.30 -7.95
N ALA A 694 30.08 6.03 -7.09
CA ALA A 694 31.55 5.98 -7.03
C ALA A 694 32.06 4.62 -6.54
N LEU A 695 31.48 4.07 -5.47
CA LEU A 695 31.85 2.77 -4.89
C LEU A 695 31.69 1.62 -5.89
N LYS A 696 30.63 1.65 -6.71
CA LYS A 696 30.33 0.59 -7.68
C LYS A 696 30.92 0.86 -9.07
N GLU A 697 31.67 1.96 -9.23
CA GLU A 697 32.29 2.38 -10.50
C GLU A 697 31.29 2.39 -11.67
N LEU A 698 30.03 2.78 -11.39
CA LEU A 698 28.98 2.75 -12.41
C LEU A 698 29.23 3.88 -13.43
N PRO A 699 29.16 3.59 -14.75
CA PRO A 699 29.38 4.61 -15.75
C PRO A 699 28.31 5.70 -15.69
N ARG A 700 28.61 6.86 -16.28
CA ARG A 700 27.53 7.78 -16.67
C ARG A 700 26.59 7.02 -17.60
N ASP A 701 25.32 7.04 -17.24
CA ASP A 701 24.30 6.39 -18.03
C ASP A 701 23.13 7.32 -18.24
N ASP A 702 22.86 7.58 -19.50
CA ASP A 702 21.83 8.51 -19.93
C ASP A 702 20.53 7.71 -20.15
N PHE A 703 19.38 8.30 -19.81
CA PHE A 703 18.10 7.71 -20.20
C PHE A 703 18.00 7.73 -21.72
N VAL A 704 17.78 6.55 -22.34
CA VAL A 704 17.72 6.42 -23.80
C VAL A 704 16.28 6.52 -24.29
N ALA A 705 16.03 7.45 -25.23
CA ALA A 705 14.73 7.59 -25.86
C ALA A 705 14.37 6.32 -26.67
N PRO A 706 13.19 5.71 -26.45
CA PRO A 706 12.71 4.59 -27.26
C PRO A 706 12.28 5.04 -28.67
N GLU A 707 12.15 4.09 -29.61
CA GLU A 707 11.79 4.37 -31.03
C GLU A 707 10.47 5.17 -31.19
N GLY A 708 9.56 5.06 -30.23
CA GLY A 708 8.29 5.77 -30.18
C GLY A 708 8.36 7.21 -29.67
N VAL A 709 9.52 7.74 -29.30
CA VAL A 709 9.67 9.09 -28.73
C VAL A 709 10.59 9.96 -29.60
N HIS A 710 10.17 11.20 -29.86
CA HIS A 710 10.96 12.16 -30.62
C HIS A 710 10.73 13.60 -30.17
N LYS A 711 11.70 14.48 -30.44
CA LYS A 711 11.57 15.92 -30.18
C LYS A 711 10.93 16.63 -31.37
N ILE A 712 10.08 17.59 -31.07
CA ILE A 712 9.65 18.62 -32.02
C ILE A 712 9.78 19.99 -31.36
N THR A 713 9.91 21.03 -32.18
CA THR A 713 9.87 22.41 -31.72
C THR A 713 8.41 22.84 -31.55
N ILE A 714 8.10 23.40 -30.39
CA ILE A 714 6.77 23.88 -29.97
C ILE A 714 6.83 25.34 -29.55
N ASP A 715 5.67 25.98 -29.52
CA ASP A 715 5.46 27.27 -28.86
C ASP A 715 5.72 27.14 -27.35
N GLU A 716 6.53 28.06 -26.80
CA GLU A 716 6.99 27.98 -25.41
C GLU A 716 5.85 28.19 -24.41
N LEU A 717 4.91 29.09 -24.71
CA LEU A 717 3.81 29.45 -23.82
C LEU A 717 2.74 28.34 -23.78
N THR A 718 2.29 27.92 -24.96
CA THR A 718 1.07 27.10 -25.10
C THR A 718 1.35 25.60 -25.23
N GLY A 719 2.58 25.21 -25.57
CA GLY A 719 2.91 23.81 -25.80
C GLY A 719 2.40 23.23 -27.13
N ALA A 720 1.77 24.05 -27.97
CA ALA A 720 1.26 23.71 -29.30
C ALA A 720 2.32 23.95 -30.40
N LEU A 721 1.96 23.82 -31.68
CA LEU A 721 2.91 24.13 -32.77
C LEU A 721 3.35 25.61 -32.73
N PRO A 722 4.59 25.92 -33.17
CA PRO A 722 5.12 27.28 -33.20
C PRO A 722 4.17 28.26 -33.90
N TYR A 723 4.03 29.45 -33.33
CA TYR A 723 3.15 30.49 -33.85
C TYR A 723 3.93 31.78 -34.15
N ARG A 724 4.09 32.08 -35.45
CA ARG A 724 4.77 33.30 -35.94
C ARG A 724 6.15 33.52 -35.30
N ASP A 725 6.31 34.64 -34.60
CA ASP A 725 7.50 35.15 -33.94
C ASP A 725 7.52 34.87 -32.44
N ARG A 726 6.60 34.04 -31.94
CA ARG A 726 6.55 33.66 -30.52
C ARG A 726 7.75 32.77 -30.15
N PRO A 727 8.27 32.86 -28.92
CA PRO A 727 9.34 32.01 -28.43
C PRO A 727 9.00 30.53 -28.57
N THR A 728 10.01 29.73 -28.88
CA THR A 728 9.86 28.28 -29.08
C THR A 728 10.85 27.51 -28.23
N ARG A 729 10.48 26.27 -27.88
CA ARG A 729 11.40 25.30 -27.27
C ARG A 729 11.21 23.93 -27.90
N ASP A 730 12.19 23.04 -27.74
CA ASP A 730 12.01 21.64 -28.08
C ASP A 730 11.40 20.87 -26.92
N GLU A 731 10.52 19.91 -27.21
CA GLU A 731 9.92 19.02 -26.22
C GLU A 731 9.76 17.61 -26.80
N TRP A 732 9.81 16.61 -25.92
CA TRP A 732 9.62 15.21 -26.27
C TRP A 732 8.14 14.84 -26.38
N PHE A 733 7.81 14.07 -27.41
CA PHE A 733 6.47 13.55 -27.66
C PHE A 733 6.49 12.05 -27.90
N ILE A 734 5.40 11.41 -27.50
CA ILE A 734 5.11 10.01 -27.83
C ILE A 734 4.44 10.02 -29.20
N LYS A 735 4.89 9.16 -30.11
CA LYS A 735 4.38 9.11 -31.48
C LYS A 735 2.85 9.10 -31.52
N GLY A 736 2.26 10.12 -32.13
CA GLY A 736 0.82 10.29 -32.28
C GLY A 736 0.14 11.21 -31.26
N ASN A 737 0.88 11.74 -30.26
CA ASN A 737 0.37 12.74 -29.32
C ASN A 737 0.95 14.14 -29.52
N GLU A 738 1.60 14.38 -30.65
CA GLU A 738 2.13 15.68 -31.03
C GLU A 738 1.00 16.68 -31.32
N PRO A 739 1.18 17.98 -31.01
CA PRO A 739 0.27 19.01 -31.46
C PRO A 739 0.23 19.06 -33.00
N THR A 740 -0.97 19.10 -33.57
CA THR A 740 -1.19 19.17 -35.02
C THR A 740 -1.52 20.57 -35.52
N ALA A 741 -1.68 21.54 -34.61
CA ALA A 741 -2.00 22.93 -34.93
C ALA A 741 -1.40 23.88 -33.88
N PRO A 742 -1.23 25.17 -34.21
CA PRO A 742 -0.96 26.19 -33.21
C PRO A 742 -2.13 26.33 -32.23
N SER A 743 -1.85 26.88 -31.05
CA SER A 743 -2.86 27.01 -30.00
C SER A 743 -4.01 27.94 -30.40
N PRO A 744 -5.27 27.59 -30.06
CA PRO A 744 -6.41 28.49 -30.23
C PRO A 744 -6.36 29.72 -29.31
N TRP A 745 -5.44 29.76 -28.34
CA TRP A 745 -5.22 30.95 -27.51
C TRP A 745 -4.76 32.14 -28.35
N TYR A 746 -4.02 31.91 -29.43
CA TYR A 746 -3.60 32.99 -30.32
C TYR A 746 -4.73 33.39 -31.27
N GLN A 747 -5.35 34.53 -30.98
CA GLN A 747 -6.39 35.11 -31.83
C GLN A 747 -5.79 36.14 -32.76
N HIS A 748 -5.83 35.85 -34.06
CA HIS A 748 -5.41 36.81 -35.08
C HIS A 748 -6.60 37.61 -35.56
N LEU A 749 -6.69 38.86 -35.12
CA LEU A 749 -7.82 39.72 -35.39
C LEU A 749 -7.37 40.90 -36.24
N GLU A 750 -8.08 41.14 -37.32
CA GLU A 750 -8.05 42.41 -38.04
C GLU A 750 -8.92 43.39 -37.26
N ILE A 751 -8.29 44.41 -36.69
CA ILE A 751 -8.94 45.43 -35.86
C ILE A 751 -8.98 46.76 -36.59
N CYS A 752 -9.96 47.61 -36.28
CA CYS A 752 -10.01 48.97 -36.81
C CYS A 752 -8.99 49.85 -36.06
N LYS A 753 -8.13 50.59 -36.77
CA LYS A 753 -7.04 51.39 -36.18
C LYS A 753 -7.53 52.45 -35.18
N LYS A 754 -8.77 52.91 -35.36
CA LYS A 754 -9.34 54.05 -34.61
C LYS A 754 -9.90 53.69 -33.24
N ASP A 755 -10.58 52.56 -33.11
CA ASP A 755 -11.21 52.15 -31.85
C ASP A 755 -10.65 50.82 -31.29
N GLY A 756 -9.75 50.16 -32.01
CA GLY A 756 -9.13 48.91 -31.57
C GLY A 756 -10.04 47.68 -31.59
N LEU A 757 -11.29 47.81 -32.05
CA LEU A 757 -12.29 46.73 -32.09
C LEU A 757 -12.18 45.91 -33.39
N ILE A 758 -12.86 44.77 -33.47
CA ILE A 758 -12.84 43.90 -34.66
C ILE A 758 -13.30 44.72 -35.88
N ALA A 759 -12.50 44.73 -36.94
CA ALA A 759 -12.74 45.57 -38.11
C ALA A 759 -14.03 45.16 -38.86
N ASN A 760 -14.92 46.13 -39.08
CA ASN A 760 -16.05 45.99 -39.97
C ASN A 760 -15.66 46.23 -41.44
N ASP A 761 -16.58 46.00 -42.38
CA ASP A 761 -16.35 46.22 -43.82
C ASP A 761 -15.94 47.66 -44.15
N SER A 762 -16.39 48.64 -43.36
CA SER A 762 -16.05 50.04 -43.59
C SER A 762 -14.59 50.34 -43.25
N CYS A 763 -14.08 49.84 -42.11
CA CYS A 763 -12.67 49.94 -41.74
C CYS A 763 -11.78 49.29 -42.80
N LYS A 764 -12.17 48.10 -43.28
CA LYS A 764 -11.42 47.34 -44.31
C LYS A 764 -11.35 48.09 -45.64
N LYS A 765 -12.49 48.64 -46.12
CA LYS A 765 -12.53 49.41 -47.38
C LYS A 765 -11.72 50.70 -47.32
N ALA A 766 -11.63 51.30 -46.14
CA ALA A 766 -10.89 52.53 -45.92
C ALA A 766 -9.37 52.31 -45.72
N ASP A 767 -8.89 51.07 -45.72
CA ASP A 767 -7.50 50.72 -45.36
C ASP A 767 -7.10 51.17 -43.93
N GLU A 768 -8.11 51.28 -43.05
CA GLU A 768 -7.99 51.73 -41.67
C GLU A 768 -8.02 50.54 -40.70
N THR A 769 -7.43 49.42 -41.11
CA THR A 769 -7.27 48.22 -40.27
C THR A 769 -5.82 47.96 -39.90
N ASP A 770 -5.62 47.37 -38.72
CA ASP A 770 -4.37 46.80 -38.27
C ASP A 770 -4.61 45.34 -37.90
N VAL A 771 -3.61 44.47 -38.12
CA VAL A 771 -3.77 43.05 -37.84
C VAL A 771 -2.94 42.68 -36.63
N LYS A 772 -3.61 42.41 -35.51
CA LYS A 772 -2.96 42.11 -34.24
C LYS A 772 -3.11 40.65 -33.85
N THR A 773 -2.21 40.20 -32.98
CA THR A 773 -2.28 38.88 -32.35
C THR A 773 -2.59 39.08 -30.88
N PHE A 774 -3.72 38.56 -30.45
CA PHE A 774 -4.13 38.53 -29.06
C PHE A 774 -3.92 37.14 -28.45
N ILE A 775 -3.88 37.06 -27.13
CA ILE A 775 -3.72 35.84 -26.34
C ILE A 775 -4.94 35.70 -25.44
N LYS A 776 -5.84 34.79 -25.80
CA LYS A 776 -6.96 34.38 -24.94
C LYS A 776 -6.58 33.14 -24.16
N VAL A 777 -6.13 33.31 -22.92
CA VAL A 777 -5.81 32.20 -22.03
C VAL A 777 -7.09 31.43 -21.69
N THR A 778 -7.09 30.12 -21.96
CA THR A 778 -8.24 29.25 -21.68
C THR A 778 -7.87 28.24 -20.63
N ALA A 779 -8.70 28.10 -19.60
CA ALA A 779 -8.50 27.12 -18.53
C ALA A 779 -8.62 25.68 -19.04
N GLU A 780 -8.04 24.74 -18.31
CA GLU A 780 -8.07 23.31 -18.64
C GLU A 780 -9.49 22.71 -18.54
N ARG A 781 -10.34 23.31 -17.69
CA ARG A 781 -11.76 23.02 -17.53
C ARG A 781 -12.53 24.33 -17.43
N SER A 782 -13.76 24.36 -17.94
CA SER A 782 -14.61 25.55 -17.92
C SER A 782 -14.90 26.06 -16.51
N GLU A 783 -15.01 25.15 -15.54
CA GLU A 783 -15.24 25.47 -14.12
C GLU A 783 -14.09 26.25 -13.45
N TRP A 784 -12.92 26.36 -14.10
CA TRP A 784 -11.78 27.14 -13.63
C TRP A 784 -11.53 28.41 -14.45
N GLN A 785 -12.37 28.71 -15.44
CA GLN A 785 -12.14 29.84 -16.33
C GLN A 785 -12.21 31.18 -15.59
N ASP A 786 -13.14 31.33 -14.64
CA ASP A 786 -13.30 32.57 -13.87
C ASP A 786 -12.04 32.90 -13.04
N ASP A 787 -11.44 31.88 -12.40
CA ASP A 787 -10.17 32.01 -11.68
C ASP A 787 -9.02 32.45 -12.61
N VAL A 788 -9.00 31.94 -13.85
CA VAL A 788 -8.01 32.29 -14.87
C VAL A 788 -8.23 33.71 -15.40
N ASP A 789 -9.46 34.08 -15.72
CA ASP A 789 -9.81 35.41 -16.23
C ASP A 789 -9.52 36.49 -15.18
N PHE A 790 -9.83 36.21 -13.90
CA PHE A 790 -9.45 37.08 -12.79
C PHE A 790 -7.93 37.25 -12.70
N TRP A 791 -7.17 36.16 -12.76
CA TRP A 791 -5.71 36.21 -12.71
C TRP A 791 -5.13 36.99 -13.89
N VAL A 792 -5.64 36.78 -15.11
CA VAL A 792 -5.23 37.51 -16.31
C VAL A 792 -5.53 39.00 -16.17
N GLY A 793 -6.73 39.35 -15.69
CA GLY A 793 -7.13 40.73 -15.43
C GLY A 793 -6.19 41.46 -14.48
N GLU A 794 -5.73 40.80 -13.42
CA GLU A 794 -4.82 41.41 -12.44
C GLU A 794 -3.36 41.51 -12.93
N HIS A 795 -2.87 40.50 -13.67
CA HIS A 795 -1.45 40.38 -14.02
C HIS A 795 -1.08 40.94 -15.39
N TYR A 796 -2.04 41.06 -16.31
CA TYR A 796 -1.82 41.57 -17.66
C TYR A 796 -2.59 42.85 -17.96
N LYS A 797 -3.18 43.53 -16.97
CA LYS A 797 -3.96 44.78 -17.16
C LYS A 797 -3.31 45.87 -18.03
N ASP A 798 -1.98 45.90 -18.07
CA ASP A 798 -1.20 46.90 -18.84
C ASP A 798 -0.74 46.36 -20.22
N ASP A 799 -1.15 45.15 -20.59
CA ASP A 799 -0.87 44.48 -21.87
C ASP A 799 -2.16 44.12 -22.61
N ASP A 800 -2.60 45.03 -23.48
CA ASP A 800 -3.81 44.90 -24.30
C ASP A 800 -3.82 43.60 -25.15
N SER A 801 -2.66 42.97 -25.38
CA SER A 801 -2.63 41.73 -26.16
C SER A 801 -3.33 40.56 -25.47
N TYR A 802 -3.55 40.60 -24.14
CA TYR A 802 -4.29 39.57 -23.41
C TYR A 802 -5.82 39.79 -23.39
N PHE A 803 -6.30 40.92 -23.90
CA PHE A 803 -7.71 41.28 -23.92
C PHE A 803 -8.21 41.43 -25.36
N PRO A 804 -8.40 40.32 -26.10
CA PRO A 804 -8.93 40.38 -27.45
C PRO A 804 -10.29 41.08 -27.47
N PRO A 805 -10.50 42.06 -28.38
CA PRO A 805 -11.81 42.69 -28.54
C PRO A 805 -12.83 41.64 -29.00
N THR A 806 -14.04 41.73 -28.49
CA THR A 806 -15.15 40.85 -28.89
C THR A 806 -16.17 41.58 -29.73
N ALA A 807 -16.24 42.91 -29.64
CA ALA A 807 -17.13 43.74 -30.41
C ALA A 807 -16.57 44.04 -31.80
N ILE A 808 -17.49 44.20 -32.75
CA ILE A 808 -17.20 44.70 -34.09
C ILE A 808 -17.33 46.23 -34.07
N SER A 809 -16.33 46.91 -34.64
CA SER A 809 -16.32 48.36 -34.81
C SER A 809 -17.63 48.86 -35.43
N GLY A 810 -18.21 49.89 -34.84
CA GLY A 810 -19.36 50.63 -35.33
C GLY A 810 -18.98 51.80 -36.25
N LEU A 811 -17.69 52.04 -36.51
CA LEU A 811 -17.24 53.18 -37.28
C LEU A 811 -17.57 53.03 -38.76
N GLU A 812 -18.05 54.11 -39.36
CA GLU A 812 -18.19 54.24 -40.81
C GLU A 812 -17.16 55.23 -41.35
N PHE A 813 -16.55 54.91 -42.47
CA PHE A 813 -15.54 55.73 -43.14
C PHE A 813 -16.11 56.25 -44.47
N ASP A 814 -15.72 57.47 -44.86
CA ASP A 814 -16.03 58.04 -46.15
C ASP A 814 -15.04 57.57 -47.24
N ASP A 815 -15.32 57.91 -48.51
CA ASP A 815 -14.47 57.55 -49.66
C ASP A 815 -13.06 58.16 -49.60
N LYS A 816 -12.76 59.02 -48.62
CA LYS A 816 -11.45 59.64 -48.38
C LYS A 816 -10.74 59.02 -47.16
N GLY A 817 -11.27 57.96 -46.57
CA GLY A 817 -10.70 57.28 -45.40
C GLY A 817 -10.88 58.05 -44.09
N SER A 818 -11.75 59.05 -44.04
CA SER A 818 -12.08 59.77 -42.80
C SER A 818 -13.31 59.18 -42.14
N VAL A 819 -13.32 59.08 -40.80
CA VAL A 819 -14.51 58.61 -40.07
C VAL A 819 -15.67 59.57 -40.31
N LYS A 820 -16.86 59.05 -40.65
CA LYS A 820 -18.05 59.85 -40.91
C LYS A 820 -18.42 60.66 -39.68
N LYS A 821 -18.55 61.97 -39.88
CA LYS A 821 -18.99 62.92 -38.83
C LYS A 821 -20.38 62.53 -38.34
N ASN A 822 -20.60 62.65 -37.03
CA ASN A 822 -21.83 62.32 -36.29
C ASN A 822 -22.11 60.81 -36.06
N THR A 823 -21.08 59.97 -36.04
CA THR A 823 -21.24 58.59 -35.55
C THR A 823 -21.38 58.62 -34.02
N GLU A 824 -22.55 58.26 -33.48
CA GLU A 824 -22.74 58.12 -32.03
C GLU A 824 -21.90 56.95 -31.49
N PRO A 825 -21.42 57.00 -30.23
CA PRO A 825 -20.75 55.87 -29.61
C PRO A 825 -21.63 54.62 -29.67
N LYS A 826 -21.06 53.47 -30.05
CA LYS A 826 -21.75 52.18 -30.05
C LYS A 826 -21.22 51.34 -28.90
N VAL A 827 -22.08 51.12 -27.91
CA VAL A 827 -21.78 50.35 -26.71
C VAL A 827 -22.10 48.86 -26.94
N SER A 828 -21.19 47.98 -26.52
CA SER A 828 -21.35 46.53 -26.57
C SER A 828 -20.94 45.91 -25.23
N PHE A 829 -21.62 44.86 -24.80
CA PHE A 829 -21.22 44.07 -23.65
C PHE A 829 -20.38 42.88 -24.10
N THR A 830 -19.25 42.65 -23.43
CA THR A 830 -18.31 41.58 -23.76
C THR A 830 -18.73 40.29 -23.05
N GLY A 831 -18.91 39.21 -23.81
CA GLY A 831 -19.17 37.87 -23.27
C GLY A 831 -20.56 37.61 -22.70
N LEU A 832 -21.47 38.60 -22.73
CA LEU A 832 -22.81 38.52 -22.16
C LEU A 832 -23.88 38.98 -23.16
N SER A 833 -24.94 38.20 -23.28
CA SER A 833 -26.10 38.43 -24.12
C SER A 833 -27.38 38.57 -23.30
N ASP A 834 -28.43 39.09 -23.93
CA ASP A 834 -29.74 39.21 -23.28
C ASP A 834 -30.30 37.81 -22.93
N GLY A 835 -30.58 37.60 -21.65
CA GLY A 835 -31.09 36.35 -21.10
C GLY A 835 -30.04 35.43 -20.46
N ASP A 836 -28.75 35.75 -20.54
CA ASP A 836 -27.69 34.90 -19.97
C ASP A 836 -27.78 34.81 -18.44
N GLU A 837 -27.39 33.65 -17.92
CA GLU A 837 -27.27 33.40 -16.48
C GLU A 837 -25.88 33.83 -15.99
N VAL A 838 -25.82 34.55 -14.87
CA VAL A 838 -24.58 35.04 -14.27
C VAL A 838 -24.54 34.72 -12.77
N PRO A 839 -23.37 34.42 -12.20
CA PRO A 839 -23.23 34.16 -10.77
C PRO A 839 -23.48 35.42 -9.92
N LEU A 840 -23.56 35.25 -8.60
CA LEU A 840 -23.73 36.37 -7.65
C LEU A 840 -22.59 37.40 -7.76
N ASP A 841 -21.40 36.96 -8.14
CA ASP A 841 -20.22 37.78 -8.35
C ASP A 841 -19.77 37.70 -9.80
N PHE A 842 -19.91 38.79 -10.57
CA PHE A 842 -19.45 38.82 -11.96
C PHE A 842 -19.02 40.23 -12.39
N ARG A 843 -18.17 40.30 -13.42
CA ARG A 843 -17.77 41.57 -14.04
C ARG A 843 -18.56 41.82 -15.33
N LEU A 844 -19.24 42.95 -15.42
CA LEU A 844 -19.85 43.43 -16.66
C LEU A 844 -18.82 44.28 -17.42
N ASN A 845 -18.25 43.71 -18.48
CA ASN A 845 -17.28 44.39 -19.34
C ASN A 845 -17.97 45.11 -20.50
N VAL A 846 -17.50 46.32 -20.82
CA VAL A 846 -18.08 47.19 -21.83
C VAL A 846 -17.02 47.60 -22.86
N GLU A 847 -17.31 47.34 -24.13
CA GLU A 847 -16.52 47.82 -25.27
C GLU A 847 -17.31 48.93 -25.98
N VAL A 848 -16.64 50.03 -26.31
CA VAL A 848 -17.27 51.20 -26.96
C VAL A 848 -16.55 51.47 -28.27
N SER A 849 -17.31 51.50 -29.37
CA SER A 849 -16.82 51.99 -30.66
C SER A 849 -17.21 53.46 -30.81
N SER A 850 -16.23 54.35 -30.94
CA SER A 850 -16.48 55.79 -31.12
C SER A 850 -15.43 56.41 -32.03
N PRO A 851 -15.82 57.39 -32.87
CA PRO A 851 -14.87 58.15 -33.69
C PRO A 851 -13.94 59.05 -32.85
N ASN A 852 -14.34 59.31 -31.60
CA ASN A 852 -13.72 60.24 -30.67
C ASN A 852 -13.35 59.55 -29.36
N ASP A 853 -12.47 60.19 -28.60
CA ASP A 853 -12.14 59.76 -27.25
C ASP A 853 -13.39 59.74 -26.36
N ILE A 854 -13.49 58.73 -25.50
CA ILE A 854 -14.60 58.57 -24.57
C ILE A 854 -14.27 59.32 -23.29
N ASN A 855 -15.15 60.25 -22.91
CA ASN A 855 -15.05 60.99 -21.65
C ASN A 855 -15.38 60.09 -20.46
N GLU A 856 -16.48 59.34 -20.57
CA GLU A 856 -16.96 58.47 -19.50
C GLU A 856 -17.86 57.35 -20.01
N VAL A 857 -17.87 56.23 -19.28
CA VAL A 857 -18.87 55.16 -19.41
C VAL A 857 -19.58 54.99 -18.08
N ARG A 858 -20.90 55.25 -18.09
CA ARG A 858 -21.79 55.10 -16.94
C ARG A 858 -22.52 53.76 -17.01
N ILE A 859 -22.38 52.94 -15.98
CA ILE A 859 -23.06 51.64 -15.88
C ILE A 859 -24.19 51.74 -14.86
N TYR A 860 -25.33 51.12 -15.18
CA TYR A 860 -26.55 51.12 -14.39
C TYR A 860 -27.06 49.69 -14.17
N ARG A 861 -27.68 49.46 -13.01
CA ARG A 861 -28.44 48.25 -12.67
C ARG A 861 -29.85 48.65 -12.24
N ASP A 862 -30.86 48.07 -12.88
CA ASP A 862 -32.29 48.32 -12.62
C ASP A 862 -32.66 49.82 -12.62
N GLY A 863 -31.93 50.61 -13.41
CA GLY A 863 -32.10 52.07 -13.51
C GLY A 863 -31.20 52.89 -12.57
N ASP A 864 -30.56 52.28 -11.58
CA ASP A 864 -29.65 52.96 -10.65
C ASP A 864 -28.22 52.96 -11.19
N LYS A 865 -27.54 54.13 -11.18
CA LYS A 865 -26.14 54.24 -11.59
C LYS A 865 -25.23 53.54 -10.58
N VAL A 866 -24.39 52.62 -11.04
CA VAL A 866 -23.47 51.84 -10.19
C VAL A 866 -22.01 52.28 -10.29
N THR A 867 -21.55 52.68 -11.48
CA THR A 867 -20.20 53.24 -11.67
C THR A 867 -20.17 54.22 -12.85
N GLU A 868 -19.07 54.97 -12.90
CA GLU A 868 -18.70 55.88 -13.96
C GLU A 868 -17.18 55.77 -14.16
N ASP A 869 -16.78 55.27 -15.32
CA ASP A 869 -15.38 55.00 -15.66
C ASP A 869 -14.90 55.99 -16.72
N GLY A 870 -13.86 56.77 -16.42
CA GLY A 870 -13.30 57.78 -17.33
C GLY A 870 -12.22 57.28 -18.29
N SER A 871 -11.86 55.99 -18.23
CA SER A 871 -10.80 55.41 -19.06
C SER A 871 -11.03 53.91 -19.27
N ALA A 872 -10.75 53.42 -20.47
CA ALA A 872 -10.78 52.00 -20.80
C ALA A 872 -9.72 51.19 -20.00
N PRO A 873 -9.93 49.89 -19.72
CA PRO A 873 -11.12 49.10 -20.05
C PRO A 873 -12.33 49.44 -19.15
N TYR A 874 -13.49 49.65 -19.78
CA TYR A 874 -14.72 50.01 -19.07
C TYR A 874 -15.42 48.78 -18.50
N GLY A 875 -15.90 48.85 -17.26
CA GLY A 875 -16.66 47.75 -16.68
C GLY A 875 -16.80 47.81 -15.17
N TYR A 876 -17.74 47.04 -14.64
CA TYR A 876 -18.05 47.02 -13.21
C TYR A 876 -18.13 45.61 -12.65
N ASN A 877 -17.55 45.41 -11.47
CA ASN A 877 -17.70 44.16 -10.71
C ASN A 877 -18.97 44.27 -9.86
N PHE A 878 -19.95 43.44 -10.17
CA PHE A 878 -21.14 43.29 -9.35
C PHE A 878 -20.94 42.21 -8.30
N ASN A 879 -21.44 42.48 -7.09
CA ASN A 879 -21.55 41.53 -6.00
C ASN A 879 -23.00 41.59 -5.49
N PHE A 880 -23.71 40.47 -5.63
CA PHE A 880 -25.13 40.33 -5.28
C PHE A 880 -25.29 39.49 -4.00
N GLU A 881 -26.20 39.92 -3.13
CA GLU A 881 -26.66 39.10 -2.01
C GLU A 881 -27.63 38.03 -2.50
N PHE A 882 -27.75 36.88 -1.82
CA PHE A 882 -28.72 35.82 -2.17
C PHE A 882 -30.17 36.31 -2.30
N SER A 883 -30.53 37.35 -1.53
CA SER A 883 -31.86 37.98 -1.60
C SER A 883 -32.13 38.73 -2.91
N GLN A 884 -31.10 38.96 -3.71
CA GLN A 884 -31.11 39.68 -4.98
C GLN A 884 -30.97 38.72 -6.18
N ILE A 885 -31.23 37.43 -6.00
CA ILE A 885 -31.33 36.48 -7.13
C ILE A 885 -32.57 36.81 -7.96
N GLY A 886 -32.41 36.85 -9.28
CA GLY A 886 -33.49 37.22 -10.19
C GLY A 886 -32.99 37.78 -11.52
N THR A 887 -33.92 38.25 -12.34
CA THR A 887 -33.58 38.94 -13.58
C THR A 887 -33.37 40.43 -13.30
N HIS A 888 -32.18 40.91 -13.63
CA HIS A 888 -31.78 42.31 -13.48
C HIS A 888 -31.51 42.94 -14.85
N GLU A 889 -31.84 44.21 -15.01
CA GLU A 889 -31.53 44.99 -16.22
C GLU A 889 -30.23 45.76 -16.02
N PHE A 890 -29.28 45.56 -16.92
CA PHE A 890 -28.00 46.25 -16.93
C PHE A 890 -27.93 47.16 -18.15
N SER A 891 -27.53 48.41 -17.96
CA SER A 891 -27.31 49.32 -19.09
C SER A 891 -26.00 50.08 -18.96
N ALA A 892 -25.32 50.29 -20.08
CA ALA A 892 -24.11 51.08 -20.16
C ALA A 892 -24.35 52.24 -21.14
N ILE A 893 -23.97 53.44 -20.72
CA ILE A 893 -24.05 54.67 -21.51
C ILE A 893 -22.63 55.21 -21.65
N ALA A 894 -22.13 55.35 -22.87
CA ALA A 894 -20.83 55.94 -23.14
C ALA A 894 -21.00 57.34 -23.73
N GLU A 895 -20.30 58.32 -23.17
CA GLU A 895 -20.30 59.71 -23.65
C GLU A 895 -18.91 60.03 -24.23
N ASP A 896 -18.88 60.54 -25.47
CA ASP A 896 -17.62 60.95 -26.13
C ASP A 896 -17.24 62.41 -25.80
N GLU A 897 -16.04 62.84 -26.22
CA GLU A 897 -15.53 64.20 -25.99
C GLU A 897 -16.38 65.32 -26.60
N ASP A 898 -17.23 64.98 -27.59
CA ASP A 898 -18.18 65.90 -28.23
C ASP A 898 -19.56 65.90 -27.54
N GLY A 899 -19.72 65.15 -26.44
CA GLY A 899 -20.97 65.03 -25.67
C GLY A 899 -22.03 64.15 -26.34
N ARG A 900 -21.64 63.27 -27.27
CA ARG A 900 -22.56 62.30 -27.89
C ARG A 900 -22.64 61.06 -27.03
N GLU A 901 -23.85 60.53 -26.86
CA GLU A 901 -24.09 59.36 -26.03
C GLU A 901 -24.49 58.12 -26.85
N GLY A 902 -23.87 57.00 -26.53
CA GLY A 902 -24.27 55.67 -26.95
C GLY A 902 -24.86 54.89 -25.80
N ARG A 903 -25.91 54.08 -26.02
CA ARG A 903 -26.50 53.23 -24.97
C ARG A 903 -26.70 51.79 -25.42
N LYS A 904 -26.40 50.85 -24.52
CA LYS A 904 -26.78 49.44 -24.64
C LYS A 904 -27.41 48.96 -23.34
N THR A 905 -28.44 48.11 -23.47
CA THR A 905 -29.11 47.45 -22.35
C THR A 905 -29.19 45.96 -22.61
N ILE A 906 -29.00 45.14 -21.56
CA ILE A 906 -29.21 43.70 -21.53
C ILE A 906 -29.90 43.30 -20.22
N LYS A 907 -30.63 42.20 -20.23
CA LYS A 907 -31.18 41.58 -19.03
C LYS A 907 -30.41 40.30 -18.74
N LEU A 908 -29.88 40.17 -17.52
CA LEU A 908 -29.17 38.99 -17.08
C LEU A 908 -29.92 38.36 -15.92
N LYS A 909 -29.85 37.03 -15.82
CA LYS A 909 -30.45 36.28 -14.72
C LYS A 909 -29.35 35.95 -13.72
N VAL A 910 -29.32 36.69 -12.61
CA VAL A 910 -28.43 36.41 -11.48
C VAL A 910 -28.92 35.14 -10.80
N VAL A 911 -28.06 34.13 -10.72
CA VAL A 911 -28.32 32.84 -10.07
C VAL A 911 -27.35 32.63 -8.92
N GLY A 912 -27.80 31.97 -7.86
CA GLY A 912 -26.92 31.48 -6.79
C GLY A 912 -26.25 30.18 -7.22
N ASP A 913 -25.03 29.95 -6.73
CA ASP A 913 -24.25 28.71 -6.90
C ASP A 913 -25.07 27.44 -6.65
#